data_AF-A0A946NUV9-F1
#
_entry.id   AF-A0A946NUV9-F1
#
_cell.length_a   1.000
_cell.length_b   1.000
_cell.length_c   1.000
_cell.angle_alpha   90.00
_cell.angle_beta   90.00
_cell.angle_gamma   90.00
#
_symmetry.space_group_name_H-M   'P 1'
#
loop_
_entity.id
_entity.type
_entity.pdbx_description
1 polymer ?
#
loop_
_entity_poly.entity_id
_entity_poly.type
_entity_poly.pdbx_seq_one_letter_code
_entity_poly.pdbx_strand_id
1 'polypeptide(L)'
;MKKITIFILSSLLSIVSFSQDIATARAQGVGATVSITGVVTNGDELGPIRYIEDGTGGLGLYDPTALAGVVRGDEITVSGTLVDYNGLMEMNPATLTSTISTGNSITPQLITPIQIGELTESELIQIDNVIFNSGGSLFTVGTHDFSSNGETGKIYIRTGSPLENSLIPMGPVTLIGISSQYTFNVPANDGYQILPRDSSDIIPTGNLLFTSGITQSNITTSSFDLSWTTSDSSTTACFYGTTSALGNNLDFGGNTMSHTLSLTSLSDATIYYVQCYSVKGADTAFSNIGVYITASNSSGKIRPYFNHSVDVSYSSGVDAQNISTYFNDTIKAYMDLAQNTLDICVYNASDATIAGAINDAHNRGVQVRYIADDDVVNSMISSLDPNIPVVYRDNSVAGIMHNKFIIVDANSTNNSWIMGGSTNWTNPSNLFNDYNNIIFIQDKSIAQAYTTEFNEMWGGVFGSNKEDNTPHLFNVNGTDVEVYFSPSDQTTSHILQFIDNVDYSLEFGLLSFTRDDIGSSIIDKEGEFGVNIRGIIEMQNGTGSEYDNLINGGVNVRSHMGVTHSFHHKYAIADVGVSASDPTVLTGSHNWSSNAENSSDENTLIIHDATIANIYLQEFEKRWSELTTTTINEISDVTIEVFPNPSLGKVSVITESMIDIINIYDIEGKFVQSTTSNNFEISSSGVYFIKITLDNGDYTIRKVIIQ
;
A
#
# COMPACT_ATOMS: atom_id res chain seq x y z
N MET A 1 -31.40 50.14 67.98
CA MET A 1 -31.12 49.69 66.61
C MET A 1 -31.61 48.26 66.45
N LYS A 2 -32.77 48.05 65.83
CA LYS A 2 -33.29 46.70 65.51
C LYS A 2 -32.79 46.35 64.10
N LYS A 3 -31.97 45.30 64.00
CA LYS A 3 -31.47 44.77 62.73
C LYS A 3 -32.62 44.09 61.99
N ILE A 4 -32.89 44.54 60.77
CA ILE A 4 -33.76 43.87 59.80
C ILE A 4 -32.84 42.92 59.02
N THR A 5 -33.06 41.62 59.18
CA THR A 5 -32.40 40.58 58.37
C THR A 5 -33.36 40.20 57.26
N ILE A 6 -32.99 40.51 56.01
CA ILE A 6 -33.69 40.08 54.80
C ILE A 6 -33.21 38.66 54.47
N PHE A 7 -34.14 37.70 54.40
CA PHE A 7 -33.89 36.38 53.84
C PHE A 7 -34.04 36.46 52.31
N ILE A 8 -32.95 36.19 51.56
CA ILE A 8 -33.01 35.93 50.12
C ILE A 8 -33.21 34.42 49.97
N LEU A 9 -34.37 34.02 49.47
CA LEU A 9 -34.67 32.64 49.10
C LEU A 9 -34.11 32.39 47.69
N SER A 10 -32.97 31.71 47.58
CA SER A 10 -32.46 31.22 46.30
C SER A 10 -33.21 29.94 45.92
N SER A 11 -34.15 30.03 44.97
CA SER A 11 -34.72 28.86 44.31
C SER A 11 -33.67 28.26 43.37
N LEU A 12 -33.20 27.05 43.69
CA LEU A 12 -32.54 26.19 42.70
C LEU A 12 -33.61 25.79 41.66
N LEU A 13 -33.59 26.42 40.49
CA LEU A 13 -34.20 25.83 39.29
C LEU A 13 -33.29 24.69 38.85
N SER A 14 -33.69 23.45 39.14
CA SER A 14 -33.20 22.29 38.41
C SER A 14 -33.74 22.39 36.98
N ILE A 15 -32.89 22.78 36.03
CA ILE A 15 -33.20 22.72 34.62
C ILE A 15 -33.22 21.23 34.28
N VAL A 16 -34.42 20.66 34.12
CA VAL A 16 -34.56 19.34 33.49
C VAL A 16 -34.31 19.57 32.01
N SER A 17 -33.13 19.20 31.51
CA SER A 17 -32.87 19.22 30.07
C SER A 17 -33.68 18.08 29.46
N PHE A 18 -34.72 18.42 28.70
CA PHE A 18 -35.40 17.44 27.87
C PHE A 18 -34.51 17.12 26.68
N SER A 19 -34.49 15.84 26.29
CA SER A 19 -33.87 15.43 25.03
C SER A 19 -34.56 16.18 23.88
N GLN A 20 -33.76 16.81 23.03
CA GLN A 20 -34.19 17.44 21.78
C GLN A 20 -33.92 16.50 20.61
N ASP A 21 -34.56 16.76 19.46
CA ASP A 21 -34.20 16.09 18.21
C ASP A 21 -32.81 16.51 17.72
N ILE A 22 -32.18 15.63 16.94
CA ILE A 22 -30.78 15.76 16.53
C ILE A 22 -30.58 16.97 15.61
N ALA A 23 -31.50 17.25 14.68
CA ALA A 23 -31.41 18.44 13.83
C ALA A 23 -31.40 19.75 14.66
N THR A 24 -32.25 19.84 15.69
CA THR A 24 -32.26 20.99 16.62
C THR A 24 -30.98 21.07 17.44
N ALA A 25 -30.34 19.93 17.75
CA ALA A 25 -29.05 19.90 18.44
C ALA A 25 -27.93 20.44 17.55
N ARG A 26 -27.80 19.92 16.34
CA ARG A 26 -26.83 20.38 15.34
C ARG A 26 -26.94 21.89 15.09
N ALA A 27 -28.16 22.43 15.00
CA ALA A 27 -28.41 23.85 14.78
C ALA A 27 -27.90 24.79 15.90
N GLN A 28 -27.55 24.26 17.09
CA GLN A 28 -26.93 25.06 18.15
C GLN A 28 -25.43 25.30 17.94
N GLY A 29 -24.79 24.49 17.09
CA GLY A 29 -23.40 24.63 16.68
C GLY A 29 -22.37 24.20 17.72
N VAL A 30 -21.11 24.20 17.30
CA VAL A 30 -19.94 23.84 18.11
C VAL A 30 -19.88 24.65 19.41
N GLY A 31 -19.60 23.95 20.51
CA GLY A 31 -19.54 24.49 21.87
C GLY A 31 -20.88 24.43 22.63
N ALA A 32 -22.00 24.13 21.97
CA ALA A 32 -23.27 23.92 22.63
C ALA A 32 -23.28 22.60 23.42
N THR A 33 -23.89 22.60 24.61
CA THR A 33 -24.16 21.36 25.36
C THR A 33 -25.59 20.93 25.09
N VAL A 34 -25.75 19.74 24.52
CA VAL A 34 -27.03 19.22 24.05
C VAL A 34 -27.33 17.87 24.68
N SER A 35 -28.61 17.51 24.75
CA SER A 35 -29.08 16.18 25.11
C SER A 35 -29.96 15.65 23.97
N ILE A 36 -29.63 14.49 23.43
CA ILE A 36 -30.35 13.87 22.30
C ILE A 36 -30.72 12.43 22.63
N THR A 37 -31.71 11.90 21.91
CA THR A 37 -32.14 10.50 21.96
C THR A 37 -32.29 10.01 20.54
N GLY A 38 -31.69 8.87 20.23
CA GLY A 38 -31.75 8.27 18.90
C GLY A 38 -31.25 6.82 18.93
N VAL A 39 -31.26 6.17 17.78
CA VAL A 39 -30.81 4.79 17.61
C VAL A 39 -29.37 4.77 17.13
N VAL A 40 -28.55 3.96 17.77
CA VAL A 40 -27.14 3.78 17.42
C VAL A 40 -27.02 2.89 16.19
N THR A 41 -26.24 3.32 15.21
CA THR A 41 -26.22 2.72 13.86
C THR A 41 -24.98 1.85 13.59
N ASN A 42 -23.95 1.93 14.44
CA ASN A 42 -22.75 1.10 14.38
C ASN A 42 -22.34 0.57 15.77
N GLY A 43 -21.49 -0.45 15.78
CA GLY A 43 -20.75 -0.92 16.96
C GLY A 43 -19.24 -0.74 16.80
N ASP A 44 -18.50 -1.65 17.43
CA ASP A 44 -17.03 -1.68 17.45
C ASP A 44 -16.40 -1.86 16.07
N GLU A 45 -17.17 -2.28 15.07
CA GLU A 45 -16.68 -2.43 13.70
C GLU A 45 -16.15 -1.12 13.11
N LEU A 46 -16.68 0.05 13.53
CA LEU A 46 -16.14 1.37 13.17
C LEU A 46 -15.21 1.98 14.23
N GLY A 47 -14.77 1.18 15.21
CA GLY A 47 -13.84 1.60 16.25
C GLY A 47 -14.54 2.22 17.47
N PRO A 48 -13.90 3.18 18.17
CA PRO A 48 -14.42 3.70 19.43
C PRO A 48 -15.61 4.67 19.27
N ILE A 49 -15.83 5.21 18.07
CA ILE A 49 -16.93 6.14 17.79
C ILE A 49 -18.27 5.40 17.72
N ARG A 50 -19.36 6.09 18.08
CA ARG A 50 -20.73 5.67 17.80
C ARG A 50 -21.46 6.75 17.02
N TYR A 51 -22.21 6.35 16.01
CA TYR A 51 -23.14 7.19 15.27
C TYR A 51 -24.54 6.92 15.79
N ILE A 52 -25.29 7.99 16.02
CA ILE A 52 -26.66 7.94 16.50
C ILE A 52 -27.54 8.73 15.54
N GLU A 53 -28.72 8.21 15.19
CA GLU A 53 -29.67 8.88 14.32
C GLU A 53 -31.10 8.85 14.87
N ASP A 54 -31.86 9.89 14.57
CA ASP A 54 -33.30 9.96 14.80
C ASP A 54 -34.03 10.31 13.49
N GLY A 55 -35.33 10.59 13.54
CA GLY A 55 -36.10 10.94 12.33
C GLY A 55 -35.76 12.31 11.72
N THR A 56 -34.78 13.03 12.26
CA THR A 56 -34.41 14.40 11.88
C THR A 56 -32.95 14.57 11.45
N GLY A 57 -32.05 13.67 11.86
CA GLY A 57 -30.64 13.68 11.45
C GLY A 57 -29.75 12.75 12.28
N GLY A 58 -28.45 12.76 11.95
CA GLY A 58 -27.41 11.99 12.63
C GLY A 58 -26.41 12.83 13.43
N LEU A 59 -25.71 12.20 14.39
CA LEU A 59 -24.58 12.79 15.10
C LEU A 59 -23.51 11.74 15.46
N GLY A 60 -22.23 12.09 15.34
CA GLY A 60 -21.13 11.30 15.89
C GLY A 60 -21.01 11.46 17.41
N LEU A 61 -20.69 10.40 18.13
CA LEU A 61 -20.51 10.38 19.58
C LEU A 61 -19.14 9.81 19.92
N TYR A 62 -18.35 10.57 20.67
CA TYR A 62 -17.01 10.16 21.09
C TYR A 62 -16.85 10.24 22.61
N ASP A 63 -16.81 9.07 23.23
CA ASP A 63 -16.27 8.83 24.57
C ASP A 63 -16.07 7.31 24.72
N PRO A 64 -14.85 6.79 24.43
CA PRO A 64 -14.61 5.35 24.41
C PRO A 64 -14.90 4.66 25.75
N THR A 65 -14.82 5.40 26.87
CA THR A 65 -15.07 4.83 28.20
C THR A 65 -16.57 4.78 28.49
N ALA A 66 -17.29 5.87 28.21
CA ALA A 66 -18.73 5.95 28.48
C ALA A 66 -19.56 5.08 27.50
N LEU A 67 -19.05 4.84 26.29
CA LEU A 67 -19.78 4.15 25.22
C LEU A 67 -19.36 2.67 25.01
N ALA A 68 -18.43 2.14 25.81
CA ALA A 68 -17.87 0.79 25.64
C ALA A 68 -18.91 -0.36 25.62
N GLY A 69 -20.13 -0.14 26.13
CA GLY A 69 -21.21 -1.14 26.14
C GLY A 69 -22.36 -0.86 25.17
N VAL A 70 -22.28 0.22 24.40
CA VAL A 70 -23.33 0.63 23.47
C VAL A 70 -23.15 -0.11 22.15
N VAL A 71 -24.21 -0.77 21.68
CA VAL A 71 -24.19 -1.58 20.46
C VAL A 71 -25.19 -1.08 19.42
N ARG A 72 -24.99 -1.50 18.16
CA ARG A 72 -25.90 -1.23 17.05
C ARG A 72 -27.35 -1.63 17.41
N GLY A 73 -28.28 -0.71 17.18
CA GLY A 73 -29.71 -0.86 17.49
C GLY A 73 -30.11 -0.45 18.90
N ASP A 74 -29.18 -0.04 19.76
CA ASP A 74 -29.54 0.58 21.04
C ASP A 74 -30.15 1.96 20.79
N GLU A 75 -31.31 2.22 21.38
CA GLU A 75 -31.86 3.57 21.49
C GLU A 75 -31.39 4.17 22.82
N ILE A 76 -30.60 5.24 22.76
CA ILE A 76 -29.95 5.80 23.94
C ILE A 76 -30.23 7.30 24.06
N THR A 77 -30.23 7.80 25.29
CA THR A 77 -30.14 9.23 25.58
C THR A 77 -28.72 9.56 25.99
N VAL A 78 -28.11 10.52 25.29
CA VAL A 78 -26.74 11.01 25.55
C VAL A 78 -26.75 12.52 25.75
N SER A 79 -25.80 13.02 26.53
CA SER A 79 -25.56 14.45 26.73
C SER A 79 -24.08 14.77 26.62
N GLY A 80 -23.74 15.92 26.05
CA GLY A 80 -22.35 16.31 25.86
C GLY A 80 -22.23 17.60 25.07
N THR A 81 -20.99 18.00 24.79
CA THR A 81 -20.67 19.21 24.04
C THR A 81 -20.41 18.89 22.57
N LEU A 82 -21.00 19.68 21.67
CA LEU A 82 -20.73 19.58 20.24
C LEU A 82 -19.34 20.13 19.91
N VAL A 83 -18.57 19.39 19.13
CA VAL A 83 -17.25 19.80 18.61
C VAL A 83 -17.16 19.49 17.11
N ASP A 84 -16.20 20.12 16.46
CA ASP A 84 -15.77 19.77 15.10
C ASP A 84 -14.49 18.94 15.23
N TYR A 85 -14.51 17.73 14.67
CA TYR A 85 -13.35 16.85 14.60
C TYR A 85 -13.04 16.55 13.14
N ASN A 86 -12.08 17.29 12.58
CA ASN A 86 -11.68 17.19 11.17
C ASN A 86 -12.90 17.27 10.23
N GLY A 87 -13.77 18.27 10.45
CA GLY A 87 -15.00 18.48 9.70
C GLY A 87 -16.22 17.74 10.25
N LEU A 88 -16.05 16.59 10.92
CA LEU A 88 -17.17 15.84 11.48
C LEU A 88 -17.79 16.58 12.67
N MET A 89 -19.12 16.81 12.64
CA MET A 89 -19.85 17.25 13.82
C MET A 89 -20.03 16.09 14.81
N GLU A 90 -19.37 16.16 15.96
CA GLU A 90 -19.44 15.13 16.99
C GLU A 90 -19.82 15.68 18.38
N MET A 91 -20.27 14.81 19.27
CA MET A 91 -20.41 15.07 20.70
C MET A 91 -19.21 14.49 21.45
N ASN A 92 -18.41 15.36 22.09
CA ASN A 92 -17.19 14.95 22.79
C ASN A 92 -16.90 15.84 24.03
N PRO A 93 -16.84 15.27 25.25
CA PRO A 93 -17.18 13.88 25.58
C PRO A 93 -18.69 13.63 25.50
N ALA A 94 -19.09 12.46 25.00
CA ALA A 94 -20.47 11.98 25.05
C ALA A 94 -20.73 11.20 26.35
N THR A 95 -21.68 11.66 27.17
CA THR A 95 -22.08 10.97 28.41
C THR A 95 -23.38 10.20 28.21
N LEU A 96 -23.33 8.87 28.34
CA LEU A 96 -24.52 8.03 28.34
C LEU A 96 -25.38 8.32 29.57
N THR A 97 -26.62 8.76 29.33
CA THR A 97 -27.59 9.04 30.40
C THR A 97 -28.48 7.82 30.67
N SER A 98 -28.96 7.16 29.61
CA SER A 98 -29.77 5.95 29.72
C SER A 98 -29.88 5.21 28.39
N THR A 99 -29.99 3.88 28.44
CA THR A 99 -30.47 3.05 27.33
C THR A 99 -31.98 2.89 27.46
N ILE A 100 -32.73 3.28 26.43
CA ILE A 100 -34.19 3.30 26.40
C ILE A 100 -34.72 1.95 25.92
N SER A 101 -34.17 1.44 24.81
CA SER A 101 -34.52 0.17 24.19
C SER A 101 -33.34 -0.40 23.40
N THR A 102 -33.39 -1.68 23.02
CA THR A 102 -32.29 -2.39 22.34
C THR A 102 -32.83 -3.19 21.16
N GLY A 103 -32.01 -3.42 20.13
CA GLY A 103 -32.39 -4.22 18.95
C GLY A 103 -33.33 -3.50 17.99
N ASN A 104 -33.31 -2.17 18.01
CA ASN A 104 -34.03 -1.35 17.04
C ASN A 104 -33.33 -1.42 15.68
N SER A 105 -34.11 -1.21 14.62
CA SER A 105 -33.60 -1.13 13.25
C SER A 105 -33.92 0.23 12.66
N ILE A 106 -32.94 0.86 12.01
CA ILE A 106 -33.19 2.00 11.13
C ILE A 106 -33.20 1.52 9.69
N THR A 107 -34.11 2.10 8.91
CA THR A 107 -34.11 1.94 7.45
C THR A 107 -33.15 2.96 6.87
N PRO A 108 -32.08 2.53 6.17
CA PRO A 108 -31.14 3.45 5.55
C PRO A 108 -31.84 4.43 4.59
N GLN A 109 -31.35 5.66 4.54
CA GLN A 109 -31.80 6.64 3.58
C GLN A 109 -31.24 6.31 2.19
N LEU A 110 -32.12 6.01 1.24
CA LEU A 110 -31.72 5.82 -0.16
C LEU A 110 -31.30 7.17 -0.77
N ILE A 111 -30.04 7.26 -1.20
CA ILE A 111 -29.46 8.46 -1.82
C ILE A 111 -28.61 8.09 -3.04
N THR A 112 -28.14 9.11 -3.78
CA THR A 112 -27.09 8.99 -4.80
C THR A 112 -25.77 9.57 -4.28
N PRO A 113 -24.61 9.24 -4.89
CA PRO A 113 -23.32 9.75 -4.43
C PRO A 113 -23.23 11.27 -4.29
N ILE A 114 -23.85 12.06 -5.18
CA ILE A 114 -23.82 13.54 -5.09
C ILE A 114 -24.59 14.10 -3.90
N GLN A 115 -25.45 13.29 -3.26
CA GLN A 115 -26.21 13.68 -2.08
C GLN A 115 -25.45 13.44 -0.78
N ILE A 116 -24.30 12.73 -0.83
CA ILE A 116 -23.42 12.57 0.32
C ILE A 116 -22.85 13.95 0.67
N GLY A 117 -23.10 14.38 1.90
CA GLY A 117 -22.69 15.70 2.36
C GLY A 117 -23.30 16.04 3.72
N GLU A 118 -23.21 17.31 4.09
CA GLU A 118 -23.60 17.76 5.44
C GLU A 118 -25.06 17.46 5.82
N LEU A 119 -25.95 17.36 4.83
CA LEU A 119 -27.35 17.02 5.08
C LEU A 119 -27.59 15.55 5.44
N THR A 120 -26.60 14.70 5.19
CA THR A 120 -26.64 13.25 5.47
C THR A 120 -25.61 12.84 6.52
N GLU A 121 -24.82 13.79 7.03
CA GLU A 121 -23.70 13.49 7.92
C GLU A 121 -24.19 12.75 9.17
N SER A 122 -23.50 11.67 9.51
CA SER A 122 -23.77 10.75 10.60
C SER A 122 -25.05 9.91 10.46
N GLU A 123 -25.74 9.94 9.32
CA GLU A 123 -26.92 9.11 9.04
C GLU A 123 -26.54 7.81 8.32
N LEU A 124 -27.38 6.78 8.52
CA LEU A 124 -27.27 5.52 7.79
C LEU A 124 -27.89 5.68 6.39
N ILE A 125 -27.07 5.49 5.36
CA ILE A 125 -27.46 5.68 3.96
C ILE A 125 -27.38 4.37 3.17
N GLN A 126 -28.08 4.34 2.04
CA GLN A 126 -28.03 3.28 1.04
C GLN A 126 -27.81 3.89 -0.35
N ILE A 127 -26.94 3.27 -1.14
CA ILE A 127 -26.73 3.58 -2.55
C ILE A 127 -26.84 2.28 -3.35
N ASP A 128 -27.72 2.26 -4.34
CA ASP A 128 -27.92 1.11 -5.21
C ASP A 128 -26.99 1.15 -6.43
N ASN A 129 -26.70 -0.02 -7.00
CA ASN A 129 -25.88 -0.21 -8.20
C ASN A 129 -24.47 0.41 -8.09
N VAL A 130 -23.86 0.30 -6.91
CA VAL A 130 -22.47 0.66 -6.67
C VAL A 130 -21.56 -0.32 -7.38
N ILE A 131 -20.61 0.20 -8.16
CA ILE A 131 -19.52 -0.57 -8.76
C ILE A 131 -18.22 0.00 -8.20
N PHE A 132 -17.47 -0.82 -7.46
CA PHE A 132 -16.15 -0.44 -6.98
C PHE A 132 -15.15 -0.41 -8.14
N ASN A 133 -14.32 0.63 -8.17
CA ASN A 133 -13.32 0.79 -9.23
C ASN A 133 -12.29 -0.34 -9.15
N SER A 134 -11.84 -0.66 -7.94
CA SER A 134 -10.90 -1.73 -7.60
C SER A 134 -11.55 -3.11 -7.42
N GLY A 135 -12.69 -3.36 -8.07
CA GLY A 135 -13.40 -4.64 -7.96
C GLY A 135 -12.50 -5.83 -8.34
N GLY A 136 -12.37 -6.80 -7.44
CA GLY A 136 -11.51 -7.97 -7.59
C GLY A 136 -10.21 -7.91 -6.78
N SER A 137 -9.83 -6.72 -6.30
CA SER A 137 -8.77 -6.54 -5.30
C SER A 137 -9.28 -6.82 -3.88
N LEU A 138 -8.43 -6.69 -2.88
CA LEU A 138 -8.81 -6.76 -1.47
C LEU A 138 -9.04 -5.35 -0.91
N PHE A 139 -9.99 -5.19 0.00
CA PHE A 139 -10.13 -3.96 0.79
C PHE A 139 -8.90 -3.79 1.68
N THR A 140 -8.14 -2.73 1.43
CA THR A 140 -7.04 -2.28 2.30
C THR A 140 -7.49 -1.15 3.20
N VAL A 141 -6.70 -0.83 4.23
CA VAL A 141 -6.93 0.37 5.03
C VAL A 141 -6.78 1.62 4.16
N GLY A 142 -7.77 2.49 4.19
CA GLY A 142 -7.80 3.73 3.42
C GLY A 142 -9.09 3.89 2.63
N THR A 143 -9.00 4.74 1.61
CA THR A 143 -10.14 5.16 0.80
C THR A 143 -10.26 4.28 -0.42
N HIS A 144 -11.48 3.84 -0.73
CA HIS A 144 -11.79 3.08 -1.94
C HIS A 144 -12.88 3.77 -2.74
N ASP A 145 -12.62 3.95 -4.03
CA ASP A 145 -13.51 4.68 -4.92
C ASP A 145 -14.54 3.76 -5.57
N PHE A 146 -15.74 4.30 -5.75
CA PHE A 146 -16.81 3.63 -6.45
C PHE A 146 -17.61 4.59 -7.32
N SER A 147 -18.36 4.03 -8.25
CA SER A 147 -19.33 4.77 -9.06
C SER A 147 -20.74 4.19 -8.93
N SER A 148 -21.74 5.05 -9.05
CA SER A 148 -23.15 4.67 -9.21
C SER A 148 -23.85 5.71 -10.07
N ASN A 149 -24.53 5.25 -11.13
CA ASN A 149 -25.31 6.10 -12.05
C ASN A 149 -24.53 7.29 -12.65
N GLY A 150 -23.23 7.15 -12.87
CA GLY A 150 -22.36 8.20 -13.42
C GLY A 150 -21.86 9.22 -12.39
N GLU A 151 -22.16 9.02 -11.10
CA GLU A 151 -21.62 9.79 -9.99
C GLU A 151 -20.56 8.94 -9.26
N THR A 152 -19.57 9.59 -8.66
CA THR A 152 -18.49 8.96 -7.90
C THR A 152 -18.69 9.15 -6.41
N GLY A 153 -18.33 8.15 -5.62
CA GLY A 153 -18.28 8.22 -4.17
C GLY A 153 -17.05 7.50 -3.61
N LYS A 154 -16.83 7.66 -2.31
CA LYS A 154 -15.69 7.10 -1.59
C LYS A 154 -16.20 6.34 -0.38
N ILE A 155 -15.66 5.13 -0.15
CA ILE A 155 -15.75 4.50 1.17
C ILE A 155 -14.42 4.64 1.89
N TYR A 156 -14.43 4.52 3.22
CA TYR A 156 -13.21 4.42 4.01
C TYR A 156 -13.22 3.17 4.88
N ILE A 157 -12.12 2.42 4.79
CA ILE A 157 -11.83 1.23 5.57
C ILE A 157 -10.76 1.60 6.59
N ARG A 158 -11.10 1.56 7.87
CA ARG A 158 -10.11 1.77 8.95
C ARG A 158 -9.29 0.50 9.20
N THR A 159 -8.13 0.65 9.84
CA THR A 159 -7.39 -0.47 10.44
C THR A 159 -8.28 -1.23 11.42
N GLY A 160 -8.30 -2.57 11.32
CA GLY A 160 -9.12 -3.45 12.15
C GLY A 160 -10.60 -3.48 11.77
N SER A 161 -10.95 -2.98 10.57
CA SER A 161 -12.29 -3.14 10.01
C SER A 161 -12.56 -4.61 9.69
N PRO A 162 -13.79 -5.13 9.90
CA PRO A 162 -14.14 -6.48 9.43
C PRO A 162 -14.07 -6.67 7.92
N LEU A 163 -13.97 -5.58 7.14
CA LEU A 163 -13.82 -5.62 5.69
C LEU A 163 -12.37 -5.67 5.24
N GLU A 164 -11.41 -5.34 6.11
CA GLU A 164 -9.98 -5.38 5.78
C GLU A 164 -9.59 -6.79 5.30
N ASN A 165 -8.86 -6.87 4.19
CA ASN A 165 -8.44 -8.10 3.51
C ASN A 165 -9.59 -8.95 2.94
N SER A 166 -10.82 -8.43 2.86
CA SER A 166 -11.91 -9.08 2.14
C SER A 166 -11.97 -8.66 0.67
N LEU A 167 -12.48 -9.55 -0.19
CA LEU A 167 -12.58 -9.29 -1.63
C LEU A 167 -13.55 -8.15 -1.93
N ILE A 168 -13.09 -7.16 -2.69
CA ILE A 168 -13.94 -6.11 -3.23
C ILE A 168 -14.82 -6.71 -4.34
N PRO A 169 -16.15 -6.59 -4.27
CA PRO A 169 -17.03 -7.14 -5.28
C PRO A 169 -16.75 -6.56 -6.68
N MET A 170 -16.76 -7.44 -7.69
CA MET A 170 -16.51 -7.06 -9.08
C MET A 170 -17.77 -6.63 -9.86
N GLY A 171 -18.94 -6.82 -9.24
CA GLY A 171 -20.24 -6.55 -9.84
C GLY A 171 -21.05 -5.51 -9.05
N PRO A 172 -22.18 -5.06 -9.61
CA PRO A 172 -23.02 -4.07 -8.94
C PRO A 172 -23.56 -4.59 -7.60
N VAL A 173 -23.39 -3.77 -6.57
CA VAL A 173 -23.89 -4.02 -5.21
C VAL A 173 -24.84 -2.91 -4.76
N THR A 174 -25.71 -3.22 -3.80
CA THR A 174 -26.28 -2.21 -2.91
C THR A 174 -25.30 -1.99 -1.76
N LEU A 175 -24.85 -0.75 -1.61
CA LEU A 175 -23.95 -0.32 -0.54
C LEU A 175 -24.76 0.36 0.55
N ILE A 176 -24.57 -0.06 1.80
CA ILE A 176 -25.09 0.57 3.00
C ILE A 176 -23.89 1.08 3.82
N GLY A 177 -24.04 2.18 4.53
CA GLY A 177 -23.00 2.64 5.43
C GLY A 177 -23.34 3.98 6.07
N ILE A 178 -22.48 4.43 6.97
CA ILE A 178 -22.64 5.74 7.61
C ILE A 178 -22.03 6.81 6.72
N SER A 179 -22.78 7.85 6.39
CA SER A 179 -22.23 9.05 5.75
C SER A 179 -21.41 9.82 6.79
N SER A 180 -20.12 10.03 6.54
CA SER A 180 -19.19 10.69 7.46
C SER A 180 -18.36 11.73 6.71
N GLN A 181 -17.64 12.56 7.47
CA GLN A 181 -16.67 13.51 6.94
C GLN A 181 -15.30 13.30 7.60
N TYR A 182 -14.22 13.52 6.85
CA TYR A 182 -12.87 13.67 7.37
C TYR A 182 -12.06 14.60 6.47
N THR A 183 -11.78 15.81 6.95
CA THR A 183 -11.04 16.83 6.21
C THR A 183 -10.26 17.74 7.17
N PHE A 184 -9.14 18.27 6.69
CA PHE A 184 -8.39 19.33 7.37
C PHE A 184 -8.69 20.72 6.78
N ASN A 185 -9.54 20.79 5.75
CA ASN A 185 -9.89 22.04 5.09
C ASN A 185 -10.88 22.85 5.92
N VAL A 186 -10.70 24.18 5.91
CA VAL A 186 -11.55 25.13 6.62
C VAL A 186 -12.00 26.22 5.63
N PRO A 187 -13.31 26.35 5.32
CA PRO A 187 -14.43 25.58 5.86
C PRO A 187 -14.44 24.12 5.36
N ALA A 188 -14.92 23.20 6.21
CA ALA A 188 -15.04 21.77 5.89
C ALA A 188 -16.18 21.51 4.90
N ASN A 189 -15.90 21.67 3.61
CA ASN A 189 -16.87 21.50 2.53
C ASN A 189 -16.57 20.29 1.62
N ASP A 190 -15.64 19.45 2.03
CA ASP A 190 -15.13 18.28 1.31
C ASP A 190 -14.83 17.11 2.27
N GLY A 191 -14.20 16.03 1.78
CA GLY A 191 -13.81 14.89 2.61
C GLY A 191 -14.96 14.00 3.06
N TYR A 192 -16.12 14.08 2.39
CA TYR A 192 -17.23 13.18 2.68
C TYR A 192 -16.94 11.76 2.16
N GLN A 193 -17.32 10.78 2.99
CA GLN A 193 -17.04 9.37 2.77
C GLN A 193 -18.12 8.50 3.39
N ILE A 194 -18.22 7.26 2.93
CA ILE A 194 -19.11 6.25 3.51
C ILE A 194 -18.29 5.31 4.38
N LEU A 195 -18.81 4.95 5.54
CA LEU A 195 -18.24 3.96 6.44
C LEU A 195 -19.13 2.71 6.45
N PRO A 196 -18.86 1.70 5.60
CA PRO A 196 -19.54 0.42 5.68
C PRO A 196 -19.14 -0.27 6.98
N ARG A 197 -20.10 -0.87 7.67
CA ARG A 197 -19.88 -1.47 9.00
C ARG A 197 -19.21 -2.83 8.87
N ASP A 198 -19.73 -3.68 8.00
CA ASP A 198 -19.26 -5.04 7.78
C ASP A 198 -19.72 -5.55 6.40
N SER A 199 -19.44 -6.83 6.08
CA SER A 199 -19.82 -7.43 4.80
C SER A 199 -21.33 -7.49 4.52
N SER A 200 -22.19 -7.36 5.55
CA SER A 200 -23.64 -7.30 5.36
C SER A 200 -24.13 -5.99 4.76
N ASP A 201 -23.29 -4.95 4.78
CA ASP A 201 -23.55 -3.65 4.17
C ASP A 201 -23.20 -3.62 2.68
N ILE A 202 -22.59 -4.68 2.13
CA ILE A 202 -22.22 -4.79 0.73
C ILE A 202 -23.01 -5.95 0.13
N ILE A 203 -24.17 -5.64 -0.46
CA ILE A 203 -25.16 -6.64 -0.87
C ILE A 203 -25.09 -6.83 -2.39
N PRO A 204 -24.63 -7.99 -2.89
CA PRO A 204 -24.63 -8.25 -4.32
C PRO A 204 -26.03 -8.26 -4.92
N THR A 205 -26.17 -7.73 -6.13
CA THR A 205 -27.45 -7.73 -6.85
C THR A 205 -27.79 -9.09 -7.49
N GLY A 206 -26.80 -9.94 -7.73
CA GLY A 206 -26.93 -11.31 -8.23
C GLY A 206 -26.61 -12.38 -7.19
N ASN A 207 -26.95 -13.65 -7.46
CA ASN A 207 -26.65 -14.78 -6.58
C ASN A 207 -25.32 -15.45 -6.92
N LEU A 208 -24.92 -15.44 -8.19
CA LEU A 208 -23.61 -15.89 -8.64
C LEU A 208 -22.59 -14.78 -8.39
N LEU A 209 -21.55 -15.08 -7.61
CA LEU A 209 -20.53 -14.12 -7.20
C LEU A 209 -19.15 -14.59 -7.62
N PHE A 210 -18.28 -13.65 -7.95
CA PHE A 210 -16.85 -13.91 -7.97
C PHE A 210 -16.35 -14.06 -6.54
N THR A 211 -15.49 -15.05 -6.30
CA THR A 211 -14.84 -15.31 -5.01
C THR A 211 -13.33 -15.11 -5.06
N SER A 212 -12.81 -14.68 -6.20
CA SER A 212 -11.46 -14.17 -6.41
C SER A 212 -11.48 -13.07 -7.47
N GLY A 213 -10.44 -12.23 -7.50
CA GLY A 213 -10.11 -11.43 -8.68
C GLY A 213 -9.70 -12.31 -9.88
N ILE A 214 -9.53 -11.68 -11.04
CA ILE A 214 -9.00 -12.35 -12.24
C ILE A 214 -7.47 -12.30 -12.20
N THR A 215 -6.82 -13.46 -12.27
CA THR A 215 -5.36 -13.58 -12.26
C THR A 215 -4.83 -13.92 -13.65
N GLN A 216 -3.77 -13.22 -14.09
CA GLN A 216 -3.07 -13.53 -15.34
C GLN A 216 -1.89 -14.47 -15.06
N SER A 217 -1.69 -15.47 -15.92
CA SER A 217 -0.56 -16.40 -15.84
C SER A 217 -0.17 -16.93 -17.22
N ASN A 218 0.90 -17.72 -17.31
CA ASN A 218 1.37 -18.34 -18.54
C ASN A 218 1.51 -17.35 -19.71
N ILE A 219 2.06 -16.17 -19.40
CA ILE A 219 2.20 -15.06 -20.36
C ILE A 219 3.24 -15.43 -21.41
N THR A 220 2.83 -15.46 -22.67
CA THR A 220 3.70 -15.66 -23.84
C THR A 220 3.56 -14.49 -24.79
N THR A 221 4.36 -14.49 -25.86
CA THR A 221 4.26 -13.47 -26.93
C THR A 221 2.97 -13.54 -27.74
N SER A 222 2.12 -14.55 -27.53
CA SER A 222 0.89 -14.74 -28.30
C SER A 222 -0.29 -15.32 -27.51
N SER A 223 -0.14 -15.45 -26.20
CA SER A 223 -1.18 -15.99 -25.32
C SER A 223 -0.95 -15.59 -23.87
N PHE A 224 -2.00 -15.71 -23.07
CA PHE A 224 -1.92 -15.80 -21.61
C PHE A 224 -3.19 -16.49 -21.09
N ASP A 225 -3.12 -17.00 -19.88
CA ASP A 225 -4.25 -17.61 -19.18
C ASP A 225 -4.84 -16.63 -18.17
N LEU A 226 -6.17 -16.63 -18.07
CA LEU A 226 -6.92 -15.94 -17.03
C LEU A 226 -7.62 -16.97 -16.14
N SER A 227 -7.47 -16.82 -14.82
CA SER A 227 -8.10 -17.72 -13.84
C SER A 227 -8.87 -16.97 -12.77
N TRP A 228 -10.00 -17.53 -12.36
CA TRP A 228 -10.86 -16.98 -11.30
C TRP A 228 -11.73 -18.05 -10.65
N THR A 229 -12.35 -17.72 -9.51
CA THR A 229 -13.31 -18.59 -8.83
C THR A 229 -14.67 -17.91 -8.63
N THR A 230 -15.71 -18.74 -8.57
CA THR A 230 -17.10 -18.28 -8.33
C THR A 230 -17.74 -19.02 -7.16
N SER A 231 -18.81 -18.44 -6.60
CA SER A 231 -19.58 -18.99 -5.47
C SER A 231 -20.35 -20.27 -5.82
N ASP A 232 -20.53 -20.55 -7.10
CA ASP A 232 -21.32 -21.66 -7.60
C ASP A 232 -20.82 -22.15 -8.97
N SER A 233 -21.05 -23.43 -9.27
CA SER A 233 -20.69 -23.97 -10.58
C SER A 233 -21.38 -23.22 -11.73
N SER A 234 -20.57 -22.77 -12.68
CA SER A 234 -21.00 -21.87 -13.75
C SER A 234 -20.11 -22.01 -15.00
N THR A 235 -20.43 -21.29 -16.07
CA THR A 235 -19.65 -21.28 -17.31
C THR A 235 -18.36 -20.46 -17.20
N THR A 236 -17.41 -20.72 -18.11
CA THR A 236 -16.14 -20.02 -18.25
C THR A 236 -16.13 -19.24 -19.55
N ALA A 237 -16.18 -17.91 -19.49
CA ALA A 237 -16.16 -17.07 -20.68
C ALA A 237 -15.55 -15.69 -20.41
N CYS A 238 -14.98 -15.05 -21.44
CA CYS A 238 -14.52 -13.66 -21.37
C CYS A 238 -14.76 -12.92 -22.70
N PHE A 239 -15.12 -11.64 -22.61
CA PHE A 239 -15.02 -10.67 -23.70
C PHE A 239 -13.64 -10.04 -23.71
N TYR A 240 -13.06 -9.81 -24.89
CA TYR A 240 -11.74 -9.18 -24.97
C TYR A 240 -11.55 -8.33 -26.23
N GLY A 241 -10.63 -7.36 -26.16
CA GLY A 241 -10.23 -6.52 -27.29
C GLY A 241 -8.97 -5.72 -26.98
N THR A 242 -8.47 -4.97 -27.95
CA THR A 242 -7.31 -4.06 -27.76
C THR A 242 -7.75 -2.66 -27.28
N THR A 243 -9.03 -2.49 -26.96
CA THR A 243 -9.60 -1.27 -26.39
C THR A 243 -10.66 -1.67 -25.35
N SER A 244 -10.97 -0.75 -24.42
CA SER A 244 -12.01 -0.94 -23.39
C SER A 244 -13.43 -1.14 -23.93
N ALA A 245 -13.66 -0.89 -25.23
CA ALA A 245 -14.93 -1.22 -25.89
C ALA A 245 -15.14 -2.74 -26.07
N LEU A 246 -14.08 -3.54 -25.86
CA LEU A 246 -14.05 -4.98 -26.11
C LEU A 246 -14.41 -5.27 -27.59
N GLY A 247 -14.63 -6.53 -27.96
CA GLY A 247 -15.08 -6.82 -29.33
C GLY A 247 -15.12 -8.30 -29.72
N ASN A 248 -14.35 -9.13 -29.04
CA ASN A 248 -14.36 -10.58 -29.20
C ASN A 248 -15.01 -11.24 -27.99
N ASN A 249 -15.61 -12.41 -28.18
CA ASN A 249 -16.16 -13.23 -27.10
C ASN A 249 -15.58 -14.64 -27.22
N LEU A 250 -15.03 -15.15 -26.12
CA LEU A 250 -14.60 -16.53 -25.99
C LEU A 250 -15.42 -17.18 -24.88
N ASP A 251 -16.25 -18.16 -25.23
CA ASP A 251 -17.11 -18.89 -24.31
C ASP A 251 -16.80 -20.38 -24.41
N PHE A 252 -16.22 -20.94 -23.34
CA PHE A 252 -15.92 -22.37 -23.23
C PHE A 252 -17.06 -23.18 -22.59
N GLY A 253 -18.13 -22.51 -22.17
CA GLY A 253 -19.22 -23.12 -21.41
C GLY A 253 -18.70 -23.76 -20.13
N GLY A 254 -19.13 -25.00 -19.85
CA GLY A 254 -18.70 -25.73 -18.67
C GLY A 254 -19.58 -25.49 -17.45
N ASN A 255 -19.20 -26.12 -16.33
CA ASN A 255 -19.90 -26.03 -15.06
C ASN A 255 -18.90 -26.33 -13.93
N THR A 256 -18.12 -25.31 -13.56
CA THR A 256 -17.05 -25.38 -12.56
C THR A 256 -17.10 -24.16 -11.64
N MET A 257 -16.51 -24.24 -10.45
CA MET A 257 -16.29 -23.09 -9.56
C MET A 257 -14.89 -22.50 -9.70
N SER A 258 -13.97 -23.22 -10.34
CA SER A 258 -12.61 -22.78 -10.64
C SER A 258 -12.45 -22.75 -12.15
N HIS A 259 -12.24 -21.56 -12.67
CA HIS A 259 -12.24 -21.24 -14.09
C HIS A 259 -10.82 -20.93 -14.54
N THR A 260 -10.46 -21.43 -15.72
CA THR A 260 -9.24 -21.04 -16.44
C THR A 260 -9.58 -20.94 -17.92
N LEU A 261 -9.18 -19.85 -18.55
CA LEU A 261 -9.39 -19.57 -19.96
C LEU A 261 -8.10 -19.06 -20.59
N SER A 262 -7.66 -19.71 -21.67
CA SER A 262 -6.49 -19.28 -22.45
C SER A 262 -6.92 -18.37 -23.59
N LEU A 263 -6.46 -17.11 -23.56
CA LEU A 263 -6.49 -16.26 -24.75
C LEU A 263 -5.27 -16.58 -25.61
N THR A 264 -5.49 -16.87 -26.89
CA THR A 264 -4.44 -17.32 -27.81
C THR A 264 -4.49 -16.55 -29.11
N SER A 265 -3.46 -16.71 -29.95
CA SER A 265 -3.36 -16.00 -31.24
C SER A 265 -3.35 -14.48 -31.09
N LEU A 266 -2.79 -14.01 -29.97
CA LEU A 266 -2.59 -12.60 -29.65
C LEU A 266 -1.31 -12.08 -30.31
N SER A 267 -1.20 -10.75 -30.40
CA SER A 267 0.02 -10.04 -30.84
C SER A 267 0.98 -9.85 -29.67
N ASP A 268 2.28 -9.76 -29.93
CA ASP A 268 3.31 -9.56 -28.90
C ASP A 268 3.32 -8.12 -28.35
N ALA A 269 3.69 -7.96 -27.08
CA ALA A 269 3.73 -6.67 -26.38
C ALA A 269 2.48 -5.81 -26.65
N THR A 270 1.30 -6.43 -26.60
CA THR A 270 0.03 -5.79 -26.96
C THR A 270 -0.90 -5.85 -25.75
N ILE A 271 -1.45 -4.68 -25.39
CA ILE A 271 -2.41 -4.54 -24.31
C ILE A 271 -3.79 -5.06 -24.78
N TYR A 272 -4.41 -5.87 -23.94
CA TYR A 272 -5.75 -6.42 -24.10
C TYR A 272 -6.61 -6.08 -22.88
N TYR A 273 -7.78 -5.52 -23.16
CA TYR A 273 -8.84 -5.30 -22.18
C TYR A 273 -9.73 -6.54 -22.17
N VAL A 274 -9.99 -7.09 -20.99
CA VAL A 274 -10.74 -8.34 -20.83
C VAL A 274 -11.78 -8.21 -19.73
N GLN A 275 -13.02 -8.64 -20.02
CA GLN A 275 -14.08 -8.79 -19.04
C GLN A 275 -14.51 -10.25 -19.00
N CYS A 276 -14.23 -10.93 -17.90
CA CYS A 276 -14.65 -12.31 -17.70
C CYS A 276 -16.06 -12.37 -17.09
N TYR A 277 -16.79 -13.41 -17.44
CA TYR A 277 -18.14 -13.63 -16.95
C TYR A 277 -18.44 -15.11 -16.80
N SER A 278 -19.37 -15.38 -15.90
CA SER A 278 -19.83 -16.73 -15.59
C SER A 278 -21.34 -16.76 -15.53
N VAL A 279 -21.95 -17.80 -16.13
CA VAL A 279 -23.41 -17.94 -16.23
C VAL A 279 -23.87 -19.16 -15.43
N LYS A 280 -24.90 -18.98 -14.60
CA LYS A 280 -25.62 -20.05 -13.90
C LYS A 280 -27.13 -19.86 -14.09
N GLY A 281 -27.71 -20.65 -14.99
CA GLY A 281 -29.14 -20.56 -15.31
C GLY A 281 -29.48 -19.22 -15.95
N ALA A 282 -30.24 -18.37 -15.26
CA ALA A 282 -30.58 -17.02 -15.71
C ALA A 282 -29.68 -15.93 -15.10
N ASP A 283 -28.81 -16.28 -14.16
CA ASP A 283 -27.91 -15.36 -13.48
C ASP A 283 -26.56 -15.29 -14.21
N THR A 284 -25.99 -14.09 -14.30
CA THR A 284 -24.70 -13.84 -14.94
C THR A 284 -23.90 -12.87 -14.09
N ALA A 285 -22.72 -13.31 -13.65
CA ALA A 285 -21.77 -12.47 -12.96
C ALA A 285 -20.74 -11.94 -13.97
N PHE A 286 -20.43 -10.65 -13.90
CA PHE A 286 -19.38 -10.01 -14.70
C PHE A 286 -18.25 -9.52 -13.79
N SER A 287 -17.02 -9.63 -14.25
CA SER A 287 -15.88 -8.94 -13.67
C SER A 287 -15.86 -7.45 -14.10
N ASN A 288 -15.05 -6.64 -13.44
CA ASN A 288 -14.53 -5.40 -14.01
C ASN A 288 -13.77 -5.70 -15.32
N ILE A 289 -13.57 -4.68 -16.16
CA ILE A 289 -12.67 -4.79 -17.31
C ILE A 289 -11.23 -4.68 -16.77
N GLY A 290 -10.47 -5.77 -16.85
CA GLY A 290 -9.04 -5.79 -16.51
C GLY A 290 -8.16 -5.49 -17.73
N VAL A 291 -6.94 -5.02 -17.47
CA VAL A 291 -5.93 -4.70 -18.48
C VAL A 291 -4.77 -5.69 -18.39
N TYR A 292 -4.49 -6.39 -19.49
CA TYR A 292 -3.51 -7.47 -19.55
C TYR A 292 -2.59 -7.28 -20.74
N ILE A 293 -1.39 -7.85 -20.70
CA ILE A 293 -0.43 -7.72 -21.81
C ILE A 293 0.24 -9.06 -22.12
N THR A 294 0.56 -9.26 -23.40
CA THR A 294 1.42 -10.35 -23.85
C THR A 294 2.90 -10.01 -23.69
N ALA A 295 3.74 -11.04 -23.54
CA ALA A 295 5.19 -10.87 -23.50
C ALA A 295 5.70 -10.26 -24.83
N SER A 296 6.89 -9.67 -24.77
CA SER A 296 7.55 -9.12 -25.96
C SER A 296 8.62 -10.07 -26.53
N ASN A 297 9.06 -9.80 -27.76
CA ASN A 297 10.24 -10.45 -28.35
C ASN A 297 11.56 -9.72 -28.01
N SER A 298 11.56 -8.80 -27.04
CA SER A 298 12.75 -8.08 -26.59
C SER A 298 13.75 -9.02 -25.90
N SER A 299 14.98 -8.54 -25.72
CA SER A 299 16.05 -9.31 -25.08
C SER A 299 15.85 -9.52 -23.57
N GLY A 300 14.97 -8.76 -22.94
CA GLY A 300 14.66 -8.87 -21.52
C GLY A 300 15.83 -8.54 -20.59
N LYS A 301 16.79 -7.73 -21.06
CA LYS A 301 17.95 -7.36 -20.24
C LYS A 301 17.51 -6.41 -19.13
N ILE A 302 17.80 -6.80 -17.88
CA ILE A 302 17.62 -5.98 -16.68
C ILE A 302 19.00 -5.58 -16.16
N ARG A 303 19.22 -4.28 -15.94
CA ARG A 303 20.53 -3.72 -15.56
C ARG A 303 20.40 -2.69 -14.45
N PRO A 304 20.56 -3.11 -13.19
CA PRO A 304 20.70 -2.20 -12.05
C PRO A 304 22.10 -1.57 -12.03
N TYR A 305 22.16 -0.31 -11.61
CA TYR A 305 23.39 0.45 -11.41
C TYR A 305 23.34 1.23 -10.09
N PHE A 306 24.50 1.34 -9.44
CA PHE A 306 24.69 2.09 -8.21
C PHE A 306 25.74 3.19 -8.43
N ASN A 307 25.57 4.36 -7.82
CA ASN A 307 26.52 5.47 -7.97
C ASN A 307 27.62 5.48 -6.90
N HIS A 308 27.66 4.47 -6.05
CA HIS A 308 28.67 4.29 -5.01
C HIS A 308 29.26 2.88 -5.07
N SER A 309 30.43 2.69 -4.44
CA SER A 309 31.04 1.36 -4.34
C SER A 309 30.10 0.38 -3.67
N VAL A 310 30.07 -0.84 -4.19
CA VAL A 310 29.34 -2.03 -3.71
C VAL A 310 30.32 -3.03 -3.08
N ASP A 311 29.82 -4.04 -2.37
CA ASP A 311 30.61 -5.15 -1.84
C ASP A 311 30.39 -6.42 -2.68
N VAL A 312 31.27 -6.60 -3.68
CA VAL A 312 31.22 -7.76 -4.57
C VAL A 312 31.61 -9.08 -3.88
N SER A 313 32.04 -9.07 -2.62
CA SER A 313 32.30 -10.33 -1.88
C SER A 313 31.01 -11.12 -1.60
N TYR A 314 29.85 -10.46 -1.68
CA TYR A 314 28.52 -11.06 -1.59
C TYR A 314 27.96 -11.51 -2.96
N SER A 315 28.73 -11.36 -4.03
CA SER A 315 28.34 -11.77 -5.39
C SER A 315 28.18 -13.29 -5.49
N SER A 316 27.07 -13.73 -6.07
CA SER A 316 26.78 -15.13 -6.40
C SER A 316 27.15 -15.50 -7.84
N GLY A 317 27.75 -14.57 -8.60
CA GLY A 317 28.23 -14.82 -9.96
C GLY A 317 28.13 -13.63 -10.92
N VAL A 318 27.32 -12.62 -10.59
CA VAL A 318 27.21 -11.37 -11.35
C VAL A 318 27.46 -10.20 -10.41
N ASP A 319 28.57 -9.50 -10.65
CA ASP A 319 28.97 -8.37 -9.84
C ASP A 319 28.08 -7.15 -10.13
N ALA A 320 27.67 -6.47 -9.06
CA ALA A 320 26.90 -5.24 -9.15
C ALA A 320 27.71 -4.13 -9.83
N GLN A 321 27.05 -3.40 -10.73
CA GLN A 321 27.71 -2.34 -11.50
C GLN A 321 27.70 -1.03 -10.72
N ASN A 322 28.85 -0.70 -10.14
CA ASN A 322 29.12 0.63 -9.59
C ASN A 322 29.64 1.57 -10.69
N ILE A 323 28.93 2.67 -10.92
CA ILE A 323 29.28 3.73 -11.87
C ILE A 323 29.58 5.05 -11.13
N SER A 324 30.53 4.96 -10.19
CA SER A 324 30.88 5.84 -9.05
C SER A 324 30.91 7.37 -9.21
N THR A 325 30.65 7.95 -10.38
CA THR A 325 30.46 9.40 -10.59
C THR A 325 29.66 9.74 -11.88
N TYR A 326 29.03 8.78 -12.55
CA TYR A 326 28.61 8.96 -13.95
C TYR A 326 27.19 8.53 -14.27
N PHE A 327 26.25 8.56 -13.33
CA PHE A 327 24.82 8.29 -13.66
C PHE A 327 24.35 9.09 -14.89
N ASN A 328 24.77 10.34 -15.02
CA ASN A 328 24.45 11.16 -16.19
C ASN A 328 25.04 10.64 -17.51
N ASP A 329 26.23 10.02 -17.52
CA ASP A 329 26.82 9.42 -18.73
C ASP A 329 26.04 8.19 -19.18
N THR A 330 25.54 7.42 -18.22
CA THR A 330 24.85 6.17 -18.45
C THR A 330 23.44 6.47 -18.95
N ILE A 331 22.76 7.41 -18.30
CA ILE A 331 21.48 7.96 -18.78
C ILE A 331 21.64 8.50 -20.21
N LYS A 332 22.68 9.33 -20.45
CA LYS A 332 22.99 9.82 -21.81
C LYS A 332 23.20 8.67 -22.79
N ALA A 333 23.95 7.64 -22.43
CA ALA A 333 24.25 6.52 -23.33
C ALA A 333 22.98 5.79 -23.78
N TYR A 334 22.00 5.60 -22.89
CA TYR A 334 20.70 5.03 -23.26
C TYR A 334 19.84 6.01 -24.08
N MET A 335 19.83 7.30 -23.75
CA MET A 335 19.15 8.32 -24.60
C MET A 335 19.77 8.41 -26.01
N ASP A 336 21.07 8.17 -26.14
CA ASP A 336 21.77 8.15 -27.43
C ASP A 336 21.38 6.95 -28.29
N LEU A 337 20.76 5.91 -27.70
CA LEU A 337 20.16 4.82 -28.47
C LEU A 337 18.87 5.23 -29.17
N ALA A 338 18.16 6.27 -28.71
CA ALA A 338 16.85 6.63 -29.24
C ALA A 338 16.90 6.96 -30.74
N GLN A 339 16.00 6.32 -31.50
CA GLN A 339 15.88 6.48 -32.96
C GLN A 339 14.57 7.13 -33.39
N ASN A 340 13.49 6.96 -32.62
CA ASN A 340 12.13 7.38 -32.97
C ASN A 340 11.49 8.20 -31.85
N THR A 341 11.50 7.70 -30.60
CA THR A 341 10.84 8.37 -29.47
C THR A 341 11.72 8.38 -28.22
N LEU A 342 11.58 9.44 -27.44
CA LEU A 342 12.17 9.59 -26.11
C LEU A 342 11.18 10.33 -25.22
N ASP A 343 10.52 9.60 -24.33
CA ASP A 343 9.62 10.17 -23.33
C ASP A 343 10.34 10.23 -21.97
N ILE A 344 10.22 11.36 -21.28
CA ILE A 344 10.98 11.66 -20.06
C ILE A 344 10.03 12.19 -18.99
N CYS A 345 10.05 11.58 -17.81
CA CYS A 345 9.24 11.97 -16.65
C CYS A 345 10.15 12.02 -15.41
N VAL A 346 10.54 13.22 -14.98
CA VAL A 346 11.53 13.41 -13.91
C VAL A 346 11.14 14.57 -12.99
N TYR A 347 10.98 14.27 -11.70
CA TYR A 347 10.66 15.23 -10.64
C TYR A 347 11.58 16.45 -10.63
N ASN A 348 12.89 16.25 -10.41
CA ASN A 348 13.87 17.33 -10.24
C ASN A 348 15.13 17.10 -11.08
N ALA A 349 15.46 18.06 -11.95
CA ALA A 349 16.50 17.93 -12.94
C ALA A 349 17.31 19.23 -13.14
N SER A 350 18.65 19.13 -13.05
CA SER A 350 19.57 20.27 -13.23
C SER A 350 20.85 19.95 -14.02
N ASP A 351 21.03 18.71 -14.51
CA ASP A 351 22.27 18.29 -15.17
C ASP A 351 22.36 18.70 -16.64
N ALA A 352 23.43 19.43 -16.98
CA ALA A 352 23.67 19.92 -18.33
C ALA A 352 24.05 18.83 -19.35
N THR A 353 24.64 17.71 -18.90
CA THR A 353 25.00 16.59 -19.79
C THR A 353 23.74 15.89 -20.28
N ILE A 354 22.78 15.68 -19.38
CA ILE A 354 21.48 15.10 -19.72
C ILE A 354 20.69 16.07 -20.62
N ALA A 355 20.69 17.38 -20.35
CA ALA A 355 20.08 18.37 -21.26
C ALA A 355 20.68 18.29 -22.68
N GLY A 356 22.00 18.16 -22.77
CA GLY A 356 22.71 17.94 -24.03
C GLY A 356 22.25 16.67 -24.74
N ALA A 357 22.10 15.55 -24.03
CA ALA A 357 21.62 14.29 -24.59
C ALA A 357 20.19 14.38 -25.15
N ILE A 358 19.31 15.09 -24.45
CA ILE A 358 17.93 15.33 -24.89
C ILE A 358 17.92 16.17 -26.18
N ASN A 359 18.71 17.25 -26.21
CA ASN A 359 18.87 18.07 -27.41
C ASN A 359 19.51 17.30 -28.57
N ASP A 360 20.49 16.45 -28.30
CA ASP A 360 21.12 15.57 -29.30
C ASP A 360 20.08 14.63 -29.90
N ALA A 361 19.21 14.01 -29.08
CA ALA A 361 18.12 13.15 -29.57
C ALA A 361 17.15 13.95 -30.46
N HIS A 362 16.70 15.12 -30.00
CA HIS A 362 15.84 16.00 -30.80
C HIS A 362 16.48 16.38 -32.14
N ASN A 363 17.77 16.74 -32.14
CA ASN A 363 18.52 17.09 -33.35
C ASN A 363 18.70 15.91 -34.31
N ARG A 364 18.69 14.66 -33.81
CA ARG A 364 18.65 13.45 -34.64
C ARG A 364 17.27 13.19 -35.26
N GLY A 365 16.24 13.95 -34.88
CA GLY A 365 14.87 13.80 -35.35
C GLY A 365 14.02 12.87 -34.48
N VAL A 366 14.49 12.51 -33.28
CA VAL A 366 13.70 11.76 -32.29
C VAL A 366 12.58 12.65 -31.78
N GLN A 367 11.36 12.10 -31.67
CA GLN A 367 10.27 12.77 -30.98
C GLN A 367 10.56 12.73 -29.47
N VAL A 368 10.79 13.91 -28.89
CA VAL A 368 11.07 14.07 -27.47
C VAL A 368 9.86 14.66 -26.77
N ARG A 369 9.45 14.08 -25.63
CA ARG A 369 8.41 14.62 -24.74
C ARG A 369 8.93 14.66 -23.30
N TYR A 370 8.67 15.74 -22.58
CA TYR A 370 9.15 15.89 -21.20
C TYR A 370 8.00 16.26 -20.25
N ILE A 371 7.86 15.53 -19.15
CA ILE A 371 6.97 15.84 -18.04
C ILE A 371 7.82 16.26 -16.84
N ALA A 372 7.54 17.46 -16.33
CA ALA A 372 8.21 18.08 -15.19
C ALA A 372 7.25 18.28 -14.03
N ASP A 373 7.78 18.26 -12.82
CA ASP A 373 7.03 18.65 -11.64
C ASP A 373 6.92 20.17 -11.53
N ASP A 374 5.86 20.65 -10.88
CA ASP A 374 5.58 22.06 -10.67
C ASP A 374 6.15 22.62 -9.35
N ASP A 375 6.44 21.76 -8.38
CA ASP A 375 6.83 22.15 -7.02
C ASP A 375 8.36 22.31 -6.85
N VAL A 376 9.15 21.93 -7.86
CA VAL A 376 10.62 22.05 -7.84
C VAL A 376 11.21 22.73 -9.07
N VAL A 377 12.35 23.40 -8.86
CA VAL A 377 13.07 24.10 -9.93
C VAL A 377 13.83 23.10 -10.80
N ASN A 378 13.27 22.82 -11.98
CA ASN A 378 13.91 22.02 -13.03
C ASN A 378 14.82 22.89 -13.92
N SER A 379 15.97 23.32 -13.40
CA SER A 379 16.80 24.35 -14.04
C SER A 379 17.36 23.97 -15.43
N MET A 380 17.53 22.66 -15.71
CA MET A 380 18.04 22.21 -17.01
C MET A 380 17.03 22.37 -18.15
N ILE A 381 15.73 22.49 -17.86
CA ILE A 381 14.68 22.65 -18.89
C ILE A 381 14.91 23.91 -19.73
N SER A 382 15.40 24.99 -19.11
CA SER A 382 15.74 26.24 -19.80
C SER A 382 16.85 26.10 -20.86
N SER A 383 17.60 24.99 -20.83
CA SER A 383 18.68 24.67 -21.78
C SER A 383 18.24 23.72 -22.89
N LEU A 384 16.98 23.25 -22.88
CA LEU A 384 16.43 22.42 -23.94
C LEU A 384 16.12 23.26 -25.19
N ASP A 385 16.13 22.62 -26.37
CA ASP A 385 15.61 23.23 -27.58
C ASP A 385 14.14 23.65 -27.34
N PRO A 386 13.76 24.91 -27.65
CA PRO A 386 12.43 25.42 -27.37
C PRO A 386 11.31 24.70 -28.13
N ASN A 387 11.63 23.86 -29.12
CA ASN A 387 10.65 23.02 -29.83
C ASN A 387 10.39 21.67 -29.14
N ILE A 388 11.13 21.34 -28.08
CA ILE A 388 10.84 20.17 -27.25
C ILE A 388 9.65 20.52 -26.33
N PRO A 389 8.49 19.86 -26.47
CA PRO A 389 7.35 20.14 -25.63
C PRO A 389 7.59 19.65 -24.20
N VAL A 390 7.22 20.50 -23.24
CA VAL A 390 7.29 20.23 -21.80
C VAL A 390 5.90 20.43 -21.20
N VAL A 391 5.40 19.42 -20.50
CA VAL A 391 4.21 19.50 -19.66
C VAL A 391 4.67 19.61 -18.21
N TYR A 392 4.09 20.57 -17.47
CA TYR A 392 4.26 20.65 -16.03
C TYR A 392 3.01 20.06 -15.38
N ARG A 393 3.20 19.39 -14.25
CA ARG A 393 2.10 18.93 -13.40
C ARG A 393 1.14 20.07 -13.05
N ASP A 394 -0.14 19.73 -12.91
CA ASP A 394 -1.16 20.64 -12.39
C ASP A 394 -1.04 20.76 -10.86
N ASN A 395 -0.75 21.97 -10.39
CA ASN A 395 -0.55 22.27 -8.96
C ASN A 395 -1.84 22.34 -8.13
N SER A 396 -3.01 22.21 -8.77
CA SER A 396 -4.30 22.18 -8.09
C SER A 396 -4.64 20.81 -7.49
N VAL A 397 -4.02 19.74 -7.98
CA VAL A 397 -4.13 18.40 -7.42
C VAL A 397 -3.18 18.29 -6.21
N ALA A 398 -3.50 17.48 -5.21
CA ALA A 398 -2.57 17.19 -4.11
C ALA A 398 -1.39 16.33 -4.59
N GLY A 399 -0.27 16.36 -3.86
CA GLY A 399 0.93 15.56 -4.18
C GLY A 399 1.90 16.27 -5.13
N ILE A 400 2.78 15.49 -5.75
CA ILE A 400 3.86 15.92 -6.67
C ILE A 400 4.06 14.88 -7.77
N MET A 401 4.59 15.28 -8.93
CA MET A 401 5.03 14.33 -9.96
C MET A 401 6.40 13.80 -9.58
N HIS A 402 6.45 12.69 -8.84
CA HIS A 402 7.67 12.18 -8.23
C HIS A 402 8.31 11.03 -9.03
N ASN A 403 7.89 10.83 -10.28
CA ASN A 403 8.50 9.86 -11.18
C ASN A 403 9.93 10.23 -11.60
N LYS A 404 10.74 9.21 -11.92
CA LYS A 404 12.09 9.32 -12.53
C LYS A 404 12.30 8.20 -13.53
N PHE A 405 11.60 8.29 -14.65
CA PHE A 405 11.72 7.31 -15.72
C PHE A 405 11.92 7.94 -17.09
N ILE A 406 12.49 7.15 -17.99
CA ILE A 406 12.53 7.45 -19.43
C ILE A 406 12.01 6.25 -20.20
N ILE A 407 11.47 6.50 -21.38
CA ILE A 407 11.06 5.48 -22.34
C ILE A 407 11.77 5.78 -23.66
N VAL A 408 12.75 4.95 -24.01
CA VAL A 408 13.45 5.01 -25.29
C VAL A 408 12.73 4.10 -26.28
N ASP A 409 12.34 4.61 -27.44
CA ASP A 409 11.74 3.84 -28.54
C ASP A 409 10.68 2.82 -28.11
N ALA A 410 9.58 3.31 -27.51
CA ALA A 410 8.54 2.48 -26.87
C ALA A 410 7.95 1.35 -27.73
N ASN A 411 8.00 1.50 -29.07
CA ASN A 411 7.45 0.54 -30.02
C ASN A 411 8.51 -0.40 -30.64
N SER A 412 9.78 -0.31 -30.23
CA SER A 412 10.89 -1.06 -30.82
C SER A 412 11.23 -2.33 -30.04
N THR A 413 10.99 -3.50 -30.64
CA THR A 413 11.40 -4.79 -30.03
C THR A 413 12.87 -4.81 -29.57
N ASN A 414 13.78 -4.22 -30.34
CA ASN A 414 15.21 -4.29 -30.08
C ASN A 414 15.77 -3.10 -29.28
N ASN A 415 15.00 -2.03 -29.12
CA ASN A 415 15.49 -0.77 -28.55
C ASN A 415 14.55 -0.11 -27.55
N SER A 416 13.42 -0.73 -27.22
CA SER A 416 12.61 -0.31 -26.08
C SER A 416 13.40 -0.46 -24.80
N TRP A 417 13.77 0.66 -24.18
CA TRP A 417 14.44 0.71 -22.88
C TRP A 417 13.66 1.61 -21.94
N ILE A 418 13.45 1.11 -20.72
CA ILE A 418 12.85 1.83 -19.61
C ILE A 418 13.93 2.07 -18.59
N MET A 419 14.07 3.32 -18.13
CA MET A 419 14.82 3.63 -16.92
C MET A 419 13.85 3.79 -15.77
N GLY A 420 14.18 3.27 -14.59
CA GLY A 420 13.50 3.59 -13.34
C GLY A 420 14.49 3.78 -12.19
N GLY A 421 13.97 3.77 -10.96
CA GLY A 421 14.75 3.84 -9.71
C GLY A 421 14.56 5.14 -8.94
N SER A 422 15.47 5.40 -8.00
CA SER A 422 15.28 6.42 -6.96
C SER A 422 15.79 7.81 -7.33
N THR A 423 16.44 7.96 -8.48
CA THR A 423 17.42 9.03 -8.69
C THR A 423 16.85 10.24 -9.42
N ASN A 424 16.77 11.39 -8.73
CA ASN A 424 16.60 12.69 -9.40
C ASN A 424 17.84 13.04 -10.24
N TRP A 425 17.69 13.96 -11.19
CA TRP A 425 18.78 14.39 -12.07
C TRP A 425 19.45 15.68 -11.60
N THR A 426 19.59 15.85 -10.28
CA THR A 426 20.21 17.03 -9.67
C THR A 426 21.73 16.88 -9.62
N ASN A 427 22.44 17.89 -10.13
CA ASN A 427 23.90 17.98 -10.10
C ASN A 427 24.38 19.01 -9.05
N PRO A 428 25.31 18.66 -8.14
CA PRO A 428 25.94 17.35 -7.96
C PRO A 428 25.19 16.40 -7.00
N SER A 429 24.06 16.80 -6.41
CA SER A 429 23.46 16.06 -5.28
C SER A 429 23.04 14.63 -5.64
N ASN A 430 21.90 14.40 -6.28
CA ASN A 430 21.38 13.04 -6.41
C ASN A 430 22.11 12.19 -7.45
N LEU A 431 22.65 12.79 -8.51
CA LEU A 431 23.38 12.05 -9.54
C LEU A 431 24.78 11.58 -9.09
N PHE A 432 25.42 12.29 -8.16
CA PHE A 432 26.83 12.07 -7.85
C PHE A 432 27.09 11.81 -6.37
N ASN A 433 26.45 12.56 -5.47
CA ASN A 433 26.80 12.57 -4.06
C ASN A 433 25.91 11.64 -3.22
N ASP A 434 24.58 11.71 -3.40
CA ASP A 434 23.64 10.92 -2.60
C ASP A 434 23.59 9.47 -3.09
N TYR A 435 23.45 8.51 -2.18
CA TYR A 435 23.41 7.08 -2.50
C TYR A 435 22.10 6.76 -3.22
N ASN A 436 22.21 6.27 -4.45
CA ASN A 436 21.06 6.08 -5.33
C ASN A 436 21.23 4.86 -6.24
N ASN A 437 20.10 4.41 -6.79
CA ASN A 437 20.06 3.37 -7.80
C ASN A 437 19.27 3.82 -9.03
N ILE A 438 19.69 3.32 -10.19
CA ILE A 438 18.94 3.39 -11.44
C ILE A 438 18.88 1.98 -12.04
N ILE A 439 17.78 1.65 -12.71
CA ILE A 439 17.61 0.35 -13.34
C ILE A 439 17.15 0.55 -14.78
N PHE A 440 17.75 -0.20 -15.71
CA PHE A 440 17.35 -0.21 -17.11
C PHE A 440 16.79 -1.57 -17.49
N ILE A 441 15.60 -1.59 -18.08
CA ILE A 441 14.93 -2.80 -18.57
C ILE A 441 14.71 -2.69 -20.08
N GLN A 442 15.23 -3.66 -20.85
CA GLN A 442 15.02 -3.74 -22.29
C GLN A 442 13.82 -4.63 -22.61
N ASP A 443 12.63 -4.03 -22.58
CA ASP A 443 11.41 -4.76 -22.86
C ASP A 443 10.32 -3.87 -23.47
N LYS A 444 9.77 -4.30 -24.62
CA LYS A 444 8.70 -3.54 -25.30
C LYS A 444 7.39 -3.59 -24.52
N SER A 445 7.05 -4.70 -23.84
CA SER A 445 5.79 -4.81 -23.12
C SER A 445 5.73 -3.88 -21.91
N ILE A 446 6.81 -3.81 -21.12
CA ILE A 446 6.94 -2.80 -20.04
C ILE A 446 6.92 -1.39 -20.62
N ALA A 447 7.54 -1.16 -21.78
CA ALA A 447 7.53 0.16 -22.41
C ALA A 447 6.11 0.60 -22.79
N GLN A 448 5.24 -0.33 -23.20
CA GLN A 448 3.83 -0.01 -23.46
C GLN A 448 3.09 0.41 -22.18
N ALA A 449 3.32 -0.26 -21.05
CA ALA A 449 2.69 0.10 -19.78
C ALA A 449 3.11 1.50 -19.30
N TYR A 450 4.43 1.76 -19.26
CA TYR A 450 4.95 3.10 -18.97
C TYR A 450 4.48 4.16 -19.98
N THR A 451 4.24 3.79 -21.25
CA THR A 451 3.70 4.70 -22.26
C THR A 451 2.24 5.05 -21.97
N THR A 452 1.43 4.10 -21.50
CA THR A 452 0.05 4.35 -21.07
C THR A 452 0.02 5.35 -19.92
N GLU A 453 0.75 5.08 -18.84
CA GLU A 453 0.90 5.98 -17.68
C GLU A 453 1.42 7.36 -18.10
N PHE A 454 2.48 7.42 -18.91
CA PHE A 454 3.02 8.68 -19.41
C PHE A 454 1.97 9.49 -20.16
N ASN A 455 1.09 8.83 -20.93
CA ASN A 455 0.09 9.52 -21.74
C ASN A 455 -1.06 10.11 -20.92
N GLU A 456 -1.38 9.57 -19.75
CA GLU A 456 -2.32 10.20 -18.81
C GLU A 456 -1.79 11.55 -18.33
N MET A 457 -0.57 11.55 -17.79
CA MET A 457 0.12 12.75 -17.34
C MET A 457 0.36 13.73 -18.50
N TRP A 458 0.75 13.24 -19.67
CA TRP A 458 0.90 14.06 -20.87
C TRP A 458 -0.42 14.72 -21.29
N GLY A 459 -1.54 14.05 -21.03
CA GLY A 459 -2.90 14.54 -21.22
C GLY A 459 -3.38 15.53 -20.16
N GLY A 460 -2.61 15.74 -19.07
CA GLY A 460 -2.94 16.63 -17.96
C GLY A 460 -3.59 15.94 -16.76
N VAL A 461 -3.59 14.60 -16.71
CA VAL A 461 -4.18 13.83 -15.61
C VAL A 461 -3.06 13.37 -14.66
N PHE A 462 -3.08 13.85 -13.42
CA PHE A 462 -2.03 13.62 -12.42
C PHE A 462 -2.64 13.21 -11.07
N GLY A 463 -1.82 12.60 -10.22
CA GLY A 463 -2.17 12.26 -8.83
C GLY A 463 -3.44 11.43 -8.76
N SER A 464 -4.32 11.77 -7.81
CA SER A 464 -5.55 11.02 -7.53
C SER A 464 -6.59 11.01 -8.66
N ASN A 465 -6.34 11.73 -9.76
CA ASN A 465 -7.24 11.75 -10.93
C ASN A 465 -6.91 10.67 -11.96
N LYS A 466 -5.76 9.99 -11.83
CA LYS A 466 -5.37 8.89 -12.73
C LYS A 466 -6.23 7.65 -12.49
N GLU A 467 -6.29 6.81 -13.51
CA GLU A 467 -6.98 5.51 -13.44
C GLU A 467 -5.97 4.37 -13.42
N ASP A 468 -6.30 3.29 -12.70
CA ASP A 468 -5.57 2.03 -12.84
C ASP A 468 -5.96 1.38 -14.17
N ASN A 469 -5.19 1.70 -15.22
CA ASN A 469 -5.45 1.30 -16.59
C ASN A 469 -4.23 0.65 -17.27
N THR A 470 -3.22 0.30 -16.49
CA THR A 470 -1.99 -0.33 -16.98
C THR A 470 -2.00 -1.83 -16.68
N PRO A 471 -1.34 -2.66 -17.49
CA PRO A 471 -1.09 -4.05 -17.11
C PRO A 471 -0.03 -4.08 -15.99
N HIS A 472 -0.19 -4.96 -15.01
CA HIS A 472 0.77 -5.09 -13.90
C HIS A 472 1.72 -6.27 -14.00
N LEU A 473 1.36 -7.35 -14.70
CA LEU A 473 2.18 -8.58 -14.75
C LEU A 473 2.85 -8.74 -16.12
N PHE A 474 4.17 -8.99 -16.09
CA PHE A 474 5.00 -9.08 -17.30
C PHE A 474 5.92 -10.30 -17.24
N ASN A 475 6.06 -10.96 -18.39
CA ASN A 475 7.14 -11.93 -18.60
C ASN A 475 8.24 -11.28 -19.44
N VAL A 476 9.36 -10.95 -18.80
CA VAL A 476 10.53 -10.30 -19.40
C VAL A 476 11.57 -11.38 -19.73
N ASN A 477 11.38 -12.06 -20.87
CA ASN A 477 12.26 -13.14 -21.34
C ASN A 477 12.47 -14.25 -20.28
N GLY A 478 11.39 -14.64 -19.60
CA GLY A 478 11.39 -15.68 -18.56
C GLY A 478 11.52 -15.17 -17.13
N THR A 479 11.81 -13.88 -16.92
CA THR A 479 11.76 -13.24 -15.60
C THR A 479 10.38 -12.62 -15.40
N ASP A 480 9.72 -12.95 -14.29
CA ASP A 480 8.44 -12.33 -13.92
C ASP A 480 8.71 -10.96 -13.28
N VAL A 481 8.01 -9.94 -13.76
CA VAL A 481 8.15 -8.55 -13.32
C VAL A 481 6.76 -7.95 -13.11
N GLU A 482 6.61 -7.19 -12.03
CA GLU A 482 5.42 -6.42 -11.72
C GLU A 482 5.69 -4.92 -11.78
N VAL A 483 4.70 -4.15 -12.24
CA VAL A 483 4.78 -2.67 -12.37
C VAL A 483 3.52 -2.03 -11.81
N TYR A 484 3.70 -1.04 -10.92
CA TYR A 484 2.61 -0.29 -10.29
C TYR A 484 2.89 1.21 -10.28
N PHE A 485 1.85 2.00 -10.49
CA PHE A 485 1.87 3.45 -10.49
C PHE A 485 0.94 4.02 -9.41
N SER A 486 1.50 4.82 -8.50
CA SER A 486 0.70 5.49 -7.48
C SER A 486 0.15 6.81 -8.04
N PRO A 487 -1.00 7.30 -7.55
CA PRO A 487 -1.81 6.73 -6.47
C PRO A 487 -2.93 5.77 -6.92
N SER A 488 -3.08 5.53 -8.22
CA SER A 488 -4.22 4.77 -8.77
C SER A 488 -4.15 3.26 -8.49
N ASP A 489 -2.95 2.70 -8.44
CA ASP A 489 -2.76 1.24 -8.50
C ASP A 489 -2.65 0.58 -7.12
N GLN A 490 -3.02 1.29 -6.04
CA GLN A 490 -2.96 0.80 -4.65
C GLN A 490 -1.59 0.19 -4.29
N THR A 491 -0.50 0.87 -4.64
CA THR A 491 0.87 0.33 -4.61
C THR A 491 1.28 -0.23 -3.24
N THR A 492 0.80 0.35 -2.15
CA THR A 492 1.06 -0.15 -0.79
C THR A 492 0.53 -1.57 -0.58
N SER A 493 -0.60 -1.93 -1.19
CA SER A 493 -1.13 -3.31 -1.11
C SER A 493 -0.17 -4.34 -1.70
N HIS A 494 0.51 -3.98 -2.79
CA HIS A 494 1.51 -4.83 -3.44
C HIS A 494 2.84 -4.86 -2.68
N ILE A 495 3.20 -3.77 -1.98
CA ILE A 495 4.32 -3.77 -1.03
C ILE A 495 4.03 -4.71 0.15
N LEU A 496 2.80 -4.69 0.70
CA LEU A 496 2.39 -5.60 1.76
C LEU A 496 2.43 -7.05 1.28
N GLN A 497 1.90 -7.35 0.08
CA GLN A 497 1.98 -8.68 -0.52
C GLN A 497 3.43 -9.16 -0.70
N PHE A 498 4.34 -8.27 -1.13
CA PHE A 498 5.76 -8.56 -1.21
C PHE A 498 6.36 -8.95 0.16
N ILE A 499 5.99 -8.27 1.24
CA ILE A 499 6.45 -8.57 2.60
C ILE A 499 5.84 -9.88 3.12
N ASP A 500 4.55 -10.09 2.90
CA ASP A 500 3.82 -11.28 3.33
C ASP A 500 4.41 -12.56 2.72
N ASN A 501 4.91 -12.47 1.49
CA ASN A 501 5.54 -13.56 0.74
C ASN A 501 7.01 -13.85 1.13
N VAL A 502 7.62 -13.07 2.04
CA VAL A 502 9.00 -13.36 2.51
C VAL A 502 9.02 -14.68 3.26
N ASP A 503 9.91 -15.62 2.92
CA ASP A 503 10.02 -16.88 3.67
C ASP A 503 11.20 -16.90 4.66
N TYR A 504 12.28 -16.17 4.37
CA TYR A 504 13.55 -16.30 5.09
C TYR A 504 14.23 -14.97 5.42
N SER A 505 14.28 -14.02 4.48
CA SER A 505 15.00 -12.76 4.71
C SER A 505 14.37 -11.58 4.00
N LEU A 506 14.40 -10.43 4.68
CA LEU A 506 14.04 -9.15 4.10
C LEU A 506 15.13 -8.11 4.40
N GLU A 507 15.73 -7.55 3.36
CA GLU A 507 16.61 -6.39 3.46
C GLU A 507 15.94 -5.18 2.81
N PHE A 508 15.84 -4.04 3.50
CA PHE A 508 15.26 -2.83 2.91
C PHE A 508 16.13 -1.58 3.12
N GLY A 509 16.13 -0.70 2.11
CA GLY A 509 16.87 0.56 2.11
C GLY A 509 15.97 1.71 1.65
N LEU A 510 15.64 2.62 2.56
CA LEU A 510 14.63 3.66 2.35
C LEU A 510 15.13 5.04 2.78
N LEU A 511 14.84 6.04 1.94
CA LEU A 511 14.98 7.45 2.32
C LEU A 511 14.00 7.83 3.44
N SER A 512 12.72 7.53 3.23
CA SER A 512 11.63 7.89 4.15
C SER A 512 10.64 6.73 4.26
N PHE A 513 10.24 6.43 5.49
CA PHE A 513 9.31 5.36 5.83
C PHE A 513 8.40 5.83 6.98
N THR A 514 7.11 6.03 6.68
CA THR A 514 6.10 6.60 7.57
C THR A 514 4.72 5.94 7.44
N ARG A 515 4.65 4.71 6.91
CA ARG A 515 3.40 3.95 6.74
C ARG A 515 3.32 2.88 7.83
N ASP A 516 2.46 3.11 8.80
CA ASP A 516 2.29 2.25 9.97
C ASP A 516 1.87 0.82 9.61
N ASP A 517 1.10 0.62 8.54
CA ASP A 517 0.65 -0.69 8.07
C ASP A 517 1.79 -1.54 7.50
N ILE A 518 2.66 -0.93 6.69
CA ILE A 518 3.89 -1.58 6.22
C ILE A 518 4.83 -1.84 7.40
N GLY A 519 4.96 -0.89 8.34
CA GLY A 519 5.76 -1.07 9.55
C GLY A 519 5.28 -2.24 10.40
N SER A 520 3.97 -2.36 10.59
CA SER A 520 3.32 -3.45 11.33
C SER A 520 3.52 -4.80 10.64
N SER A 521 3.33 -4.87 9.31
CA SER A 521 3.58 -6.09 8.53
C SER A 521 5.03 -6.57 8.68
N ILE A 522 6.01 -5.66 8.65
CA ILE A 522 7.42 -6.03 8.88
C ILE A 522 7.66 -6.56 10.30
N ILE A 523 7.07 -5.94 11.32
CA ILE A 523 7.20 -6.39 12.71
C ILE A 523 6.57 -7.78 12.89
N ASP A 524 5.38 -7.99 12.34
CA ASP A 524 4.70 -9.28 12.36
C ASP A 524 5.54 -10.35 11.67
N LYS A 525 6.14 -10.00 10.52
CA LYS A 525 7.00 -10.88 9.74
C LYS A 525 8.32 -11.23 10.44
N GLU A 526 8.97 -10.28 11.13
CA GLU A 526 10.14 -10.57 11.99
C GLU A 526 9.78 -11.48 13.18
N GLY A 527 8.52 -11.46 13.61
CA GLY A 527 7.99 -12.37 14.62
C GLY A 527 7.92 -13.84 14.16
N GLU A 528 7.93 -14.10 12.85
CA GLU A 528 7.84 -15.45 12.29
C GLU A 528 9.14 -16.25 12.49
N PHE A 529 8.98 -17.56 12.72
CA PHE A 529 10.12 -18.42 12.95
C PHE A 529 10.97 -18.58 11.69
N GLY A 530 12.23 -18.16 11.75
CA GLY A 530 13.20 -18.38 10.67
C GLY A 530 13.31 -17.21 9.68
N VAL A 531 12.49 -16.18 9.83
CA VAL A 531 12.62 -14.92 9.10
C VAL A 531 13.63 -14.02 9.80
N ASN A 532 14.47 -13.33 9.04
CA ASN A 532 15.41 -12.32 9.53
C ASN A 532 15.31 -11.05 8.71
N ILE A 533 14.98 -9.94 9.36
CA ILE A 533 14.77 -8.66 8.70
C ILE A 533 15.84 -7.63 9.08
N ARG A 534 16.37 -6.92 8.07
CA ARG A 534 17.35 -5.84 8.23
C ARG A 534 16.97 -4.60 7.43
N GLY A 535 17.10 -3.42 8.02
CA GLY A 535 16.67 -2.16 7.40
C GLY A 535 17.65 -1.00 7.51
N ILE A 536 17.79 -0.20 6.47
CA ILE A 536 18.49 1.09 6.51
C ILE A 536 17.49 2.21 6.24
N ILE A 537 17.37 3.17 7.16
CA ILE A 537 16.48 4.33 7.04
C ILE A 537 17.31 5.62 7.14
N GLU A 538 17.15 6.54 6.20
CA GLU A 538 17.78 7.89 6.27
C GLU A 538 17.01 8.80 7.24
N MET A 539 15.71 9.04 7.00
CA MET A 539 14.94 10.05 7.74
C MET A 539 14.35 9.53 9.06
N GLN A 540 15.17 9.00 9.98
CA GLN A 540 14.70 8.45 11.26
C GLN A 540 13.96 9.46 12.16
N ASN A 541 14.25 10.75 12.02
CA ASN A 541 13.62 11.82 12.81
C ASN A 541 12.50 12.53 12.04
N GLY A 542 12.06 11.98 10.91
CA GLY A 542 10.89 12.45 10.19
C GLY A 542 9.64 12.31 11.06
N THR A 543 8.71 13.26 10.94
CA THR A 543 7.40 13.14 11.60
C THR A 543 6.71 11.86 11.13
N GLY A 544 6.36 10.98 12.06
CA GLY A 544 5.74 9.68 11.76
C GLY A 544 6.73 8.65 11.21
N SER A 545 8.04 8.80 11.43
CA SER A 545 9.00 7.78 10.99
C SER A 545 8.80 6.45 11.72
N GLU A 546 8.83 5.36 10.96
CA GLU A 546 8.73 3.98 11.46
C GLU A 546 10.00 3.48 12.17
N TYR A 547 11.10 4.26 12.18
CA TYR A 547 12.39 3.81 12.70
C TYR A 547 12.34 3.29 14.15
N ASP A 548 11.80 4.09 15.07
CA ASP A 548 11.69 3.71 16.48
C ASP A 548 10.65 2.59 16.68
N ASN A 549 9.57 2.59 15.89
CA ASN A 549 8.54 1.55 15.95
C ASN A 549 9.12 0.17 15.59
N LEU A 550 9.88 0.10 14.49
CA LEU A 550 10.55 -1.12 14.03
C LEU A 550 11.57 -1.63 15.04
N ILE A 551 12.40 -0.76 15.62
CA ILE A 551 13.35 -1.14 16.67
C ILE A 551 12.63 -1.69 17.89
N ASN A 552 11.57 -1.03 18.35
CA ASN A 552 10.77 -1.50 19.49
C ASN A 552 10.04 -2.83 19.17
N GLY A 553 9.73 -3.08 17.90
CA GLY A 553 9.19 -4.35 17.39
C GLY A 553 10.23 -5.45 17.21
N GLY A 554 11.51 -5.20 17.49
CA GLY A 554 12.59 -6.18 17.41
C GLY A 554 13.29 -6.30 16.04
N VAL A 555 12.95 -5.43 15.08
CA VAL A 555 13.55 -5.42 13.74
C VAL A 555 14.95 -4.79 13.80
N ASN A 556 15.93 -5.38 13.13
CA ASN A 556 17.29 -4.85 13.07
C ASN A 556 17.35 -3.69 12.06
N VAL A 557 17.15 -2.46 12.52
CA VAL A 557 17.19 -1.26 11.67
C VAL A 557 18.35 -0.36 12.05
N ARG A 558 19.03 0.19 11.04
CA ARG A 558 20.11 1.15 11.18
C ARG A 558 19.75 2.46 10.52
N SER A 559 20.16 3.54 11.17
CA SER A 559 20.01 4.86 10.62
C SER A 559 21.23 5.23 9.77
N HIS A 560 20.98 5.78 8.59
CA HIS A 560 22.01 6.44 7.79
C HIS A 560 22.10 7.95 8.10
N MET A 561 21.18 8.48 8.92
CA MET A 561 21.15 9.90 9.29
C MET A 561 22.47 10.36 9.90
N GLY A 562 23.03 11.43 9.33
CA GLY A 562 24.30 12.01 9.81
C GLY A 562 25.55 11.43 9.16
N VAL A 563 25.41 10.42 8.29
CA VAL A 563 26.45 10.05 7.34
C VAL A 563 26.51 11.10 6.22
N THR A 564 27.68 11.26 5.60
CA THR A 564 27.85 12.27 4.53
C THR A 564 27.07 11.85 3.29
N HIS A 565 26.25 12.78 2.78
CA HIS A 565 25.28 12.59 1.69
C HIS A 565 24.09 11.68 2.05
N SER A 566 22.96 11.90 1.39
CA SER A 566 21.70 11.27 1.77
C SER A 566 21.64 9.84 1.22
N PHE A 567 21.15 8.90 2.03
CA PHE A 567 20.75 7.59 1.53
C PHE A 567 19.38 7.68 0.86
N HIS A 568 19.41 7.89 -0.46
CA HIS A 568 18.24 8.24 -1.26
C HIS A 568 17.63 7.03 -1.99
N HIS A 569 18.02 5.82 -1.63
CA HIS A 569 17.40 4.59 -2.14
C HIS A 569 15.91 4.47 -1.77
N LYS A 570 15.21 3.64 -2.55
CA LYS A 570 13.93 3.02 -2.21
C LYS A 570 13.97 1.61 -2.79
N TYR A 571 14.39 0.64 -2.00
CA TYR A 571 14.34 -0.76 -2.42
C TYR A 571 14.13 -1.71 -1.24
N ALA A 572 13.66 -2.91 -1.54
CA ALA A 572 13.65 -4.05 -0.63
C ALA A 572 14.06 -5.33 -1.39
N ILE A 573 14.62 -6.30 -0.69
CA ILE A 573 15.16 -7.55 -1.22
C ILE A 573 14.60 -8.68 -0.35
N ALA A 574 13.93 -9.64 -0.97
CA ALA A 574 13.37 -10.81 -0.30
C ALA A 574 14.17 -12.07 -0.67
N ASP A 575 14.38 -12.95 0.31
CA ASP A 575 14.84 -14.34 0.18
C ASP A 575 16.13 -14.56 -0.65
N VAL A 576 16.96 -13.52 -0.72
CA VAL A 576 18.19 -13.57 -1.49
C VAL A 576 19.12 -14.68 -0.97
N GLY A 577 19.61 -15.51 -1.89
CA GLY A 577 20.46 -16.66 -1.57
C GLY A 577 19.70 -17.97 -1.30
N VAL A 578 18.36 -17.95 -1.25
CA VAL A 578 17.53 -19.15 -1.12
C VAL A 578 16.81 -19.45 -2.44
N SER A 579 17.51 -20.09 -3.38
CA SER A 579 16.98 -20.36 -4.73
C SER A 579 15.75 -21.29 -4.78
N ALA A 580 15.37 -21.90 -3.65
CA ALA A 580 14.18 -22.73 -3.53
C ALA A 580 12.94 -21.93 -3.06
N SER A 581 13.14 -20.67 -2.62
CA SER A 581 12.09 -19.67 -2.42
C SER A 581 11.89 -18.87 -3.71
N ASP A 582 11.47 -17.62 -3.59
CA ASP A 582 11.32 -16.64 -4.66
C ASP A 582 12.17 -15.37 -4.40
N PRO A 583 13.50 -15.40 -4.68
CA PRO A 583 14.35 -14.24 -4.49
C PRO A 583 13.90 -13.05 -5.35
N THR A 584 13.47 -11.98 -4.68
CA THR A 584 12.75 -10.87 -5.33
C THR A 584 13.34 -9.53 -4.92
N VAL A 585 13.32 -8.54 -5.81
CA VAL A 585 13.64 -7.14 -5.48
C VAL A 585 12.45 -6.23 -5.77
N LEU A 586 12.19 -5.31 -4.85
CA LEU A 586 11.29 -4.18 -5.03
C LEU A 586 12.14 -2.91 -5.16
N THR A 587 11.88 -2.05 -6.14
CA THR A 587 12.55 -0.74 -6.29
C THR A 587 11.67 0.25 -7.02
N GLY A 588 11.98 1.55 -6.94
CA GLY A 588 11.23 2.57 -7.65
C GLY A 588 11.50 3.98 -7.14
N SER A 589 10.54 4.87 -7.38
CA SER A 589 10.54 6.23 -6.84
C SER A 589 9.77 6.36 -5.51
N HIS A 590 8.88 5.40 -5.24
CA HIS A 590 7.93 5.38 -4.13
C HIS A 590 8.60 5.28 -2.75
N ASN A 591 8.48 6.32 -1.93
CA ASN A 591 8.76 6.21 -0.50
C ASN A 591 7.62 5.47 0.19
N TRP A 592 7.87 4.71 1.25
CA TRP A 592 6.82 4.02 2.01
C TRP A 592 6.08 5.01 2.92
N SER A 593 5.24 5.86 2.31
CA SER A 593 4.58 7.02 2.94
C SER A 593 3.17 7.23 2.40
N SER A 594 2.28 7.81 3.19
CA SER A 594 0.88 8.06 2.78
C SER A 594 0.77 9.04 1.62
N ASN A 595 1.72 9.96 1.45
CA ASN A 595 1.69 10.89 0.32
C ASN A 595 2.05 10.19 -1.00
N ALA A 596 2.98 9.24 -0.97
CA ALA A 596 3.33 8.44 -2.14
C ALA A 596 2.15 7.58 -2.59
N GLU A 597 1.44 6.96 -1.62
CA GLU A 597 0.28 6.13 -1.91
C GLU A 597 -0.94 6.91 -2.42
N ASN A 598 -1.26 8.06 -1.81
CA ASN A 598 -2.57 8.69 -2.00
C ASN A 598 -2.57 9.92 -2.92
N SER A 599 -1.40 10.51 -3.19
CA SER A 599 -1.33 11.84 -3.81
C SER A 599 -0.29 11.96 -4.92
N SER A 600 0.91 11.39 -4.73
CA SER A 600 2.03 11.60 -5.64
C SER A 600 2.05 10.61 -6.79
N ASP A 601 2.48 11.08 -7.97
CA ASP A 601 2.77 10.20 -9.10
C ASP A 601 4.11 9.49 -8.86
N GLU A 602 4.07 8.17 -8.73
CA GLU A 602 5.23 7.33 -8.43
C GLU A 602 5.21 6.07 -9.30
N ASN A 603 6.34 5.37 -9.40
CA ASN A 603 6.39 4.03 -9.99
C ASN A 603 7.16 3.07 -9.10
N THR A 604 6.71 1.81 -9.08
CA THR A 604 7.29 0.70 -8.33
C THR A 604 7.43 -0.51 -9.26
N LEU A 605 8.58 -1.17 -9.16
CA LEU A 605 8.94 -2.39 -9.86
C LEU A 605 9.16 -3.50 -8.83
N ILE A 606 8.58 -4.68 -9.08
CA ILE A 606 8.88 -5.92 -8.34
C ILE A 606 9.45 -6.92 -9.34
N ILE A 607 10.61 -7.50 -9.07
CA ILE A 607 11.37 -8.33 -10.02
C ILE A 607 11.76 -9.64 -9.35
N HIS A 608 11.18 -10.73 -9.85
CA HIS A 608 11.39 -12.10 -9.36
C HIS A 608 12.62 -12.71 -10.03
N ASP A 609 13.81 -12.33 -9.57
CA ASP A 609 15.07 -12.80 -10.13
C ASP A 609 16.19 -12.83 -9.08
N ALA A 610 16.71 -14.03 -8.81
CA ALA A 610 17.78 -14.24 -7.85
C ALA A 610 19.10 -13.51 -8.17
N THR A 611 19.39 -13.30 -9.46
CA THR A 611 20.59 -12.56 -9.88
C THR A 611 20.40 -11.08 -9.57
N ILE A 612 19.25 -10.51 -9.91
CA ILE A 612 18.94 -9.10 -9.64
C ILE A 612 18.87 -8.85 -8.12
N ALA A 613 18.19 -9.71 -7.36
CA ALA A 613 18.15 -9.64 -5.90
C ALA A 613 19.58 -9.64 -5.29
N ASN A 614 20.47 -10.52 -5.76
CA ASN A 614 21.85 -10.56 -5.30
C ASN A 614 22.69 -9.33 -5.72
N ILE A 615 22.41 -8.71 -6.87
CA ILE A 615 23.03 -7.44 -7.27
C ILE A 615 22.67 -6.33 -6.28
N TYR A 616 21.41 -6.24 -5.86
CA TYR A 616 21.00 -5.28 -4.82
C TYR A 616 21.56 -5.63 -3.44
N LEU A 617 21.72 -6.92 -3.10
CA LEU A 617 22.34 -7.33 -1.85
C LEU A 617 23.80 -6.83 -1.74
N GLN A 618 24.57 -6.86 -2.83
CA GLN A 618 25.94 -6.34 -2.85
C GLN A 618 26.03 -4.85 -2.50
N GLU A 619 25.02 -4.05 -2.91
CA GLU A 619 24.90 -2.65 -2.47
C GLU A 619 24.48 -2.57 -1.01
N PHE A 620 23.42 -3.30 -0.62
CA PHE A 620 22.90 -3.29 0.74
C PHE A 620 23.96 -3.64 1.78
N GLU A 621 24.68 -4.75 1.60
CA GLU A 621 25.70 -5.22 2.54
C GLU A 621 26.85 -4.24 2.69
N LYS A 622 27.22 -3.56 1.60
CA LYS A 622 28.23 -2.51 1.64
C LYS A 622 27.79 -1.37 2.55
N ARG A 623 26.58 -0.83 2.33
CA ARG A 623 26.00 0.26 3.13
C ARG A 623 25.78 -0.17 4.58
N TRP A 624 25.28 -1.38 4.77
CA TRP A 624 25.08 -2.00 6.07
C TRP A 624 26.40 -2.06 6.86
N SER A 625 27.47 -2.55 6.24
CA SER A 625 28.79 -2.68 6.87
C SER A 625 29.35 -1.32 7.32
N GLU A 626 29.14 -0.26 6.54
CA GLU A 626 29.60 1.11 6.82
C GLU A 626 28.92 1.72 8.04
N LEU A 627 27.69 1.30 8.33
CA LEU A 627 26.92 1.68 9.52
C LEU A 627 27.25 0.81 10.75
N THR A 628 28.08 -0.23 10.58
CA THR A 628 28.56 -1.04 11.71
C THR A 628 29.69 -0.31 12.41
N THR A 629 29.48 0.09 13.65
CA THR A 629 30.62 0.46 14.49
C THR A 629 31.43 -0.81 14.79
N THR A 630 32.75 -0.79 14.56
CA THR A 630 33.66 -1.88 14.93
C THR A 630 33.81 -2.00 16.45
N THR A 631 32.73 -2.27 17.16
CA THR A 631 32.77 -3.15 18.32
C THR A 631 32.40 -4.52 17.78
N ILE A 632 33.42 -5.29 17.43
CA ILE A 632 33.27 -6.74 17.30
C ILE A 632 32.87 -7.23 18.70
N ASN A 633 31.57 -7.26 18.99
CA ASN A 633 31.05 -8.28 19.88
C ASN A 633 30.93 -9.50 18.99
N GLU A 634 32.03 -10.25 18.84
CA GLU A 634 31.86 -11.68 18.62
C GLU A 634 30.83 -12.11 19.67
N ILE A 635 29.69 -12.68 19.25
CA ILE A 635 28.87 -13.47 20.17
C ILE A 635 29.70 -14.71 20.51
N SER A 636 30.71 -14.50 21.34
CA SER A 636 31.62 -15.50 21.87
C SER A 636 31.03 -16.14 23.13
N ASP A 637 29.93 -15.58 23.64
CA ASP A 637 29.41 -15.89 24.98
C ASP A 637 28.13 -16.73 25.02
N VAL A 638 27.43 -16.97 23.89
CA VAL A 638 26.22 -17.82 23.90
C VAL A 638 26.50 -19.22 23.37
N THR A 639 26.87 -20.11 24.29
CA THR A 639 26.93 -21.56 24.05
C THR A 639 25.72 -22.24 24.71
N ILE A 640 24.83 -22.83 23.90
CA ILE A 640 23.79 -23.71 24.47
C ILE A 640 24.42 -25.10 24.69
N GLU A 641 24.63 -25.46 25.94
CA GLU A 641 24.93 -26.83 26.34
C GLU A 641 23.61 -27.58 26.64
N VAL A 642 23.18 -28.42 25.70
CA VAL A 642 22.06 -29.33 25.93
C VAL A 642 22.62 -30.64 26.50
N PHE A 643 22.36 -30.93 27.78
CA PHE A 643 22.73 -32.19 28.42
C PHE A 643 21.57 -32.83 29.17
N PRO A 644 21.22 -34.11 28.89
CA PRO A 644 21.70 -34.91 27.76
C PRO A 644 21.16 -34.35 26.42
N ASN A 645 21.82 -34.65 25.29
CA ASN A 645 21.24 -34.45 23.96
C ASN A 645 21.21 -35.82 23.25
N PRO A 646 20.03 -36.44 23.06
CA PRO A 646 18.68 -35.91 23.27
C PRO A 646 18.35 -35.63 24.75
N SER A 647 17.61 -34.55 25.02
CA SER A 647 17.23 -34.14 26.38
C SER A 647 15.92 -34.78 26.82
N LEU A 648 15.77 -35.03 28.12
CA LEU A 648 14.51 -35.46 28.75
C LEU A 648 13.57 -34.28 29.03
N GLY A 649 13.61 -33.26 28.18
CA GLY A 649 12.81 -32.05 28.29
C GLY A 649 13.49 -30.89 29.02
N LYS A 650 14.63 -31.07 29.69
CA LYS A 650 15.31 -29.98 30.43
C LYS A 650 16.36 -29.30 29.56
N VAL A 651 16.23 -28.00 29.36
CA VAL A 651 17.17 -27.21 28.56
C VAL A 651 17.76 -26.10 29.42
N SER A 652 19.07 -25.95 29.32
CA SER A 652 19.83 -24.89 29.99
C SER A 652 20.57 -24.06 28.94
N VAL A 653 20.45 -22.74 29.04
CA VAL A 653 21.16 -21.76 28.21
C VAL A 653 22.28 -21.15 29.04
N ILE A 654 23.51 -21.26 28.54
CA ILE A 654 24.69 -20.66 29.16
C ILE A 654 25.06 -19.44 28.32
N THR A 655 25.02 -18.28 28.96
CA THR A 655 25.34 -16.98 28.36
C THR A 655 25.94 -16.06 29.41
N GLU A 656 26.93 -15.26 29.03
CA GLU A 656 27.47 -14.18 29.87
C GLU A 656 26.60 -12.91 29.82
N SER A 657 25.82 -12.73 28.74
CA SER A 657 24.86 -11.64 28.57
C SER A 657 23.50 -11.97 29.20
N MET A 658 22.78 -10.93 29.62
CA MET A 658 21.43 -11.10 30.16
C MET A 658 20.49 -11.52 29.04
N ILE A 659 19.63 -12.50 29.34
CA ILE A 659 18.59 -12.94 28.42
C ILE A 659 17.41 -11.99 28.57
N ASP A 660 16.98 -11.39 27.45
CA ASP A 660 15.72 -10.67 27.39
C ASP A 660 14.56 -11.67 27.29
N ILE A 661 14.59 -12.52 26.25
CA ILE A 661 13.57 -13.56 26.04
C ILE A 661 14.13 -14.78 25.31
N ILE A 662 13.57 -15.94 25.64
CA ILE A 662 13.75 -17.20 24.93
C ILE A 662 12.40 -17.61 24.38
N ASN A 663 12.29 -17.76 23.06
CA ASN A 663 11.11 -18.28 22.39
C ASN A 663 11.38 -19.70 21.88
N ILE A 664 10.45 -20.62 22.15
CA ILE A 664 10.58 -22.04 21.81
C ILE A 664 9.50 -22.40 20.80
N TYR A 665 9.93 -22.97 19.68
CA TYR A 665 9.09 -23.39 18.56
C TYR A 665 9.29 -24.88 18.32
N ASP A 666 8.26 -25.59 17.87
CA ASP A 666 8.41 -26.97 17.42
C ASP A 666 8.99 -27.07 15.99
N ILE A 667 9.10 -28.28 15.45
CA ILE A 667 9.68 -28.53 14.11
C ILE A 667 8.84 -27.94 12.97
N GLU A 668 7.56 -27.69 13.22
CA GLU A 668 6.63 -27.07 12.27
C GLU A 668 6.63 -25.54 12.43
N GLY A 669 7.50 -24.98 13.28
CA GLY A 669 7.62 -23.55 13.52
C GLY A 669 6.56 -22.99 14.46
N LYS A 670 5.71 -23.83 15.07
CA LYS A 670 4.64 -23.36 15.95
C LYS A 670 5.19 -22.97 17.31
N PHE A 671 4.81 -21.78 17.79
CA PHE A 671 5.16 -21.31 19.12
C PHE A 671 4.63 -22.25 20.20
N VAL A 672 5.51 -22.66 21.10
CA VAL A 672 5.21 -23.56 22.21
C VAL A 672 5.09 -22.78 23.51
N GLN A 673 6.13 -22.03 23.85
CA GLN A 673 6.21 -21.20 25.05
C GLN A 673 7.38 -20.21 24.96
N SER A 674 7.40 -19.22 25.84
CA SER A 674 8.53 -18.32 26.05
C SER A 674 8.97 -18.27 27.51
N THR A 675 10.22 -17.88 27.75
CA THR A 675 10.77 -17.71 29.10
C THR A 675 11.91 -16.71 29.11
N THR A 676 12.14 -16.06 30.24
CA THR A 676 13.35 -15.26 30.49
C THR A 676 14.37 -16.03 31.34
N SER A 677 14.05 -17.28 31.71
CA SER A 677 14.92 -18.10 32.55
C SER A 677 15.93 -18.88 31.71
N ASN A 678 17.18 -18.89 32.18
CA ASN A 678 18.24 -19.72 31.61
C ASN A 678 17.93 -21.22 31.70
N ASN A 679 16.95 -21.65 32.51
CA ASN A 679 16.57 -23.05 32.65
C ASN A 679 15.07 -23.21 32.45
N PHE A 680 14.68 -24.11 31.55
CA PHE A 680 13.27 -24.37 31.26
C PHE A 680 13.03 -25.83 30.84
N GLU A 681 11.76 -26.22 30.88
CA GLU A 681 11.32 -27.57 30.52
C GLU A 681 10.41 -27.55 29.28
N ILE A 682 10.64 -28.49 28.37
CA ILE A 682 9.80 -28.83 27.22
C ILE A 682 9.24 -30.22 27.49
N SER A 683 7.93 -30.32 27.66
CA SER A 683 7.27 -31.52 28.18
C SER A 683 6.94 -32.57 27.11
N SER A 684 6.98 -32.21 25.83
CA SER A 684 6.73 -33.10 24.70
C SER A 684 8.02 -33.52 24.02
N SER A 685 8.06 -34.80 23.63
CA SER A 685 9.11 -35.35 22.76
C SER A 685 8.94 -34.80 21.35
N GLY A 686 10.02 -34.32 20.75
CA GLY A 686 10.00 -33.61 19.48
C GLY A 686 11.32 -32.93 19.15
N VAL A 687 11.35 -32.24 18.00
CA VAL A 687 12.43 -31.36 17.61
C VAL A 687 11.95 -29.93 17.80
N TYR A 688 12.78 -29.10 18.43
CA TYR A 688 12.45 -27.73 18.77
C TYR A 688 13.53 -26.78 18.29
N PHE A 689 13.15 -25.56 17.98
CA PHE A 689 14.04 -24.45 17.76
C PHE A 689 13.87 -23.41 18.86
N ILE A 690 14.99 -22.89 19.34
CA ILE A 690 15.05 -22.00 20.49
C ILE A 690 15.73 -20.71 20.03
N LYS A 691 14.95 -19.62 19.86
CA LYS A 691 15.44 -18.25 19.59
C LYS A 691 15.72 -17.61 20.95
N ILE A 692 16.99 -17.31 21.23
CA ILE A 692 17.41 -16.60 22.43
C ILE A 692 17.75 -15.18 22.02
N THR A 693 17.05 -14.21 22.58
CA THR A 693 17.31 -12.79 22.43
C THR A 693 17.94 -12.27 23.72
N LEU A 694 19.04 -11.54 23.58
CA LEU A 694 19.78 -10.92 24.66
C LEU A 694 19.27 -9.49 24.89
N ASP A 695 19.57 -8.93 26.06
CA ASP A 695 19.17 -7.57 26.48
C ASP A 695 19.77 -6.45 25.61
N ASN A 696 20.81 -6.75 24.85
CA ASN A 696 21.43 -5.85 23.88
C ASN A 696 20.81 -5.94 22.47
N GLY A 697 19.77 -6.77 22.29
CA GLY A 697 19.08 -7.00 21.02
C GLY A 697 19.70 -8.08 20.12
N ASP A 698 20.88 -8.61 20.46
CA ASP A 698 21.47 -9.72 19.72
C ASP A 698 20.66 -11.00 19.94
N TYR A 699 20.55 -11.86 18.92
CA TYR A 699 19.85 -13.14 19.08
C TYR A 699 20.59 -14.31 18.44
N THR A 700 20.25 -15.52 18.89
CA THR A 700 20.75 -16.76 18.29
C THR A 700 19.69 -17.85 18.30
N ILE A 701 19.67 -18.68 17.26
CA ILE A 701 18.72 -19.81 17.15
C ILE A 701 19.49 -21.12 17.28
N ARG A 702 18.95 -22.07 18.05
CA ARG A 702 19.49 -23.43 18.18
C ARG A 702 18.41 -24.49 18.09
N LYS A 703 18.77 -25.61 17.47
CA LYS A 703 17.94 -26.81 17.37
C LYS A 703 18.20 -27.73 18.56
N VAL A 704 17.14 -28.20 19.21
CA VAL A 704 17.16 -29.14 20.34
C VAL A 704 16.25 -30.32 20.06
N ILE A 705 16.66 -31.53 20.47
CA ILE A 705 15.84 -32.75 20.34
C ILE A 705 15.46 -33.23 21.74
N ILE A 706 14.16 -33.38 21.98
CA ILE A 706 13.57 -33.88 23.23
C ILE A 706 13.06 -35.31 23.02
N GLN A 707 13.42 -36.23 23.91
CA GLN A 707 12.99 -37.65 23.88
C GLN A 707 12.14 -38.04 25.07
#